data_AF-A0A075SJE0-F1
#
_entry.id   AF-A0A075SJE0-F1
#
_cell.length_a   1.000
_cell.length_b   1.000
_cell.length_c   1.000
_cell.angle_alpha   90.00
_cell.angle_beta   90.00
_cell.angle_gamma   90.00
#
_symmetry.space_group_name_H-M   'P 1'
#
loop_
_entity.id
_entity.type
_entity.pdbx_description
1 polymer ?
#
loop_
_entity_poly.entity_id
_entity_poly.type
_entity_poly.pdbx_seq_one_letter_code
_entity_poly.pdbx_strand_id
1 'polypeptide(L)'
;MTREQQKVKVARKTCQSSLKASRIHYRREKKGLKRSLPKRRFIMRRAEKAETREQRQTLKQTYQEEKDLATDTFKEAIAYVSPRWLKAREIKKYRLPQARQRLAVARKHLAEVKMAEKEEAVTSKFTDQKKPTESKTSRFQFQKEKTLERLQAEKEVKSAKRDVKQLKKAHQFKNPSTKVKRGLRYVASESLDVVAQDDDLEGIRTLKESVIKGRRYGRLTYQSGKLLVKSGQTGLRFTKTKVAHGRERYQNFKKGKGVTRQKPLKPRRRYQTFLKQARKQSVSGITKVIQAIKNSLTFFSSIALNPMTWVVSGLLFFLLLMMSFVIGISGTTLIQQDESELTKAYTHMTWEDAENTRTNPTGITYYTKIDDVMGFMNLKYQDYVLEEVMEEGDKTYQAYLSQLWQDLNGGDSLKSMLELSKEPAYKLSDDDREDLKELSEEGTYLALQELDNPFQDQTEDDALTMTVRYGYEVIDDKPTLHHHIILEAKENQVIVAPMDGKVSLDGENIIITSGKGLNKSQLTLFNIHTGRVSDGQKVQAGEVIGQTKDGAGLKVTYQKVDDDSERLVYVNPAFYFPKVIQLQTTILPTIGQFGGDEFARAKAIYEYLKSQGATNQAIAAILGNWSVESSINPKRAEGDYLSPPVGASASSWDDEGWLSLNGPAIYNGRYPNILRRGLGLGQWTDTADGSRRHTLLLEYAKGKNQKWYDLGLQLDFMLHGDNPYYTNWLKDFFKNSGSPASLAQVFLIYWEGNSGDKLLERQTRATEWYYQIEKGFSQPNGGTAQSDPKALEAVRGDLYDNSVPGGGDGMGYAYGQCTWGVAARINQLGLKLKGRNGEKIPIISTMGNGQDWVATAARLGGDTGKQPKAGAIISFAGGGHGSSTEYGHVAFVEKVYPDGSFLISETNYNGNPNYTFRKLSGVDSTISFAYTTK
;
A
#
# COMPACT_ATOMS: atom_id res chain seq x y z
N MET A 1 39.78 12.21 -4.74
CA MET A 1 39.38 13.27 -3.80
C MET A 1 38.59 14.33 -4.57
N THR A 2 37.46 14.81 -4.06
CA THR A 2 36.71 15.88 -4.73
C THR A 2 37.45 17.22 -4.62
N ARG A 3 37.22 18.14 -5.59
CA ARG A 3 37.84 19.49 -5.63
C ARG A 3 37.64 20.27 -4.33
N GLU A 4 36.49 20.11 -3.67
CA GLU A 4 36.19 20.73 -2.37
C GLU A 4 37.02 20.15 -1.21
N GLN A 5 37.22 18.83 -1.19
CA GLN A 5 38.00 18.16 -0.14
C GLN A 5 39.47 18.59 -0.19
N GLN A 6 40.02 18.78 -1.39
CA GLN A 6 41.37 19.32 -1.61
C GLN A 6 41.46 20.77 -1.13
N LYS A 7 40.50 21.64 -1.50
CA LYS A 7 40.44 23.04 -1.02
C LYS A 7 40.46 23.13 0.51
N VAL A 8 39.66 22.31 1.20
CA VAL A 8 39.64 22.27 2.68
C VAL A 8 40.98 21.79 3.25
N LYS A 9 41.60 20.78 2.63
CA LYS A 9 42.90 20.24 3.07
C LYS A 9 44.00 21.30 2.96
N VAL A 10 44.02 22.06 1.86
CA VAL A 10 44.95 23.18 1.64
C VAL A 10 44.68 24.28 2.65
N ALA A 11 43.44 24.75 2.79
CA ALA A 11 43.08 25.81 3.73
C ALA A 11 43.46 25.48 5.19
N ARG A 12 43.27 24.23 5.62
CA ARG A 12 43.70 23.76 6.96
C ARG A 12 45.21 23.80 7.12
N LYS A 13 45.96 23.33 6.11
CA LYS A 13 47.43 23.34 6.13
C LYS A 13 47.96 24.77 6.20
N THR A 14 47.46 25.67 5.35
CA THR A 14 47.86 27.08 5.32
C THR A 14 47.55 27.80 6.64
N CYS A 15 46.35 27.60 7.20
CA CYS A 15 46.01 28.19 8.51
C CYS A 15 46.92 27.67 9.63
N GLN A 16 47.22 26.36 9.65
CA GLN A 16 48.12 25.77 10.64
C GLN A 16 49.57 26.26 10.49
N SER A 17 50.07 26.40 9.26
CA SER A 17 51.43 26.91 9.02
C SER A 17 51.55 28.37 9.44
N SER A 18 50.58 29.23 9.09
CA SER A 18 50.59 30.64 9.47
C SER A 18 50.51 30.81 10.99
N LEU A 19 49.60 30.09 11.67
CA LEU A 19 49.52 30.13 13.13
C LEU A 19 50.79 29.62 13.83
N LYS A 20 51.46 28.62 13.24
CA LYS A 20 52.74 28.10 13.76
C LYS A 20 53.86 29.12 13.57
N ALA A 21 53.93 29.75 12.40
CA ALA A 21 54.93 30.78 12.08
C ALA A 21 54.79 31.99 13.02
N SER A 22 53.59 32.57 13.15
CA SER A 22 53.30 33.68 14.06
C SER A 22 53.63 33.36 15.52
N ARG A 23 53.32 32.13 15.97
CA ARG A 23 53.65 31.70 17.35
C ARG A 23 55.16 31.57 17.57
N ILE A 24 55.90 31.09 16.57
CA ILE A 24 57.37 30.98 16.64
C ILE A 24 57.98 32.38 16.66
N HIS A 25 57.53 33.27 15.77
CA HIS A 25 57.96 34.67 15.69
C HIS A 25 57.74 35.38 17.04
N TYR A 26 56.52 35.36 17.58
CA TYR A 26 56.21 35.94 18.89
C TYR A 26 57.07 35.37 20.03
N ARG A 27 57.33 34.06 20.04
CA ARG A 27 58.18 33.42 21.06
C ARG A 27 59.66 33.82 20.93
N ARG A 28 60.15 34.03 19.70
CA ARG A 28 61.52 34.45 19.41
C ARG A 28 61.72 35.89 19.88
N GLU A 29 60.84 36.79 19.46
CA GLU A 29 60.87 38.21 19.84
C GLU A 29 60.70 38.40 21.35
N LYS A 30 59.75 37.69 21.98
CA LYS A 30 59.57 37.73 23.43
C LYS A 30 60.78 37.21 24.21
N LYS A 31 61.53 36.23 23.66
CA LYS A 31 62.78 35.76 24.25
C LYS A 31 63.92 36.77 24.04
N GLY A 32 64.00 37.39 22.87
CA GLY A 32 64.92 38.50 22.58
C GLY A 32 64.73 39.65 23.57
N LEU A 33 63.49 40.08 23.74
CA LEU A 33 63.08 41.14 24.66
C LEU A 33 63.26 40.80 26.15
N LYS A 34 63.44 39.51 26.48
CA LYS A 34 63.79 39.06 27.84
C LYS A 34 65.31 39.03 28.06
N ARG A 35 66.09 38.84 26.99
CA ARG A 35 67.55 38.79 27.02
C ARG A 35 68.15 40.19 27.00
N SER A 36 67.48 41.17 26.39
CA SER A 36 67.86 42.58 26.41
C SER A 36 67.65 43.27 27.77
N LEU A 37 66.99 42.61 28.73
CA LEU A 37 66.77 43.16 30.08
C LEU A 37 67.94 42.83 31.02
N PRO A 38 68.44 43.80 31.82
CA PRO A 38 69.54 43.56 32.74
C PRO A 38 69.17 42.53 33.81
N LYS A 39 70.11 41.61 34.13
CA LYS A 39 69.91 40.46 35.03
C LYS A 39 69.63 40.85 36.50
N ARG A 40 69.93 42.08 36.93
CA ARG A 40 69.62 42.59 38.28
C ARG A 40 68.27 43.32 38.31
N ARG A 41 67.22 42.64 38.77
CA ARG A 41 65.81 43.13 38.84
C ARG A 41 65.58 44.45 39.61
N PHE A 42 66.56 44.92 40.40
CA PHE A 42 66.43 46.06 41.31
C PHE A 42 66.89 47.42 40.73
N ILE A 43 67.56 47.46 39.57
CA ILE A 43 68.03 48.71 38.94
C ILE A 43 67.47 48.79 37.51
N MET A 44 66.16 48.97 37.38
CA MET A 44 65.56 49.35 36.09
C MET A 44 64.80 50.65 36.29
N ARG A 45 65.17 51.68 35.51
CA ARG A 45 64.51 53.00 35.55
C ARG A 45 63.03 52.83 35.17
N ARG A 46 62.14 53.64 35.74
CA ARG A 46 60.68 53.56 35.46
C ARG A 46 60.38 53.68 33.95
N ALA A 47 61.15 54.47 33.22
CA ALA A 47 61.06 54.64 31.76
C ALA A 47 61.34 53.35 30.99
N GLU A 48 62.45 52.65 31.27
CA GLU A 48 62.80 51.37 30.61
C GLU A 48 61.77 50.27 30.89
N LYS A 49 61.17 50.26 32.10
CA LYS A 49 60.07 49.35 32.43
C LYS A 49 58.79 49.66 31.64
N ALA A 50 58.52 50.94 31.37
CA ALA A 50 57.38 51.37 30.56
C ALA A 50 57.59 51.01 29.09
N GLU A 51 58.77 51.30 28.53
CA GLU A 51 59.14 50.97 27.15
C GLU A 51 59.10 49.46 26.88
N THR A 52 59.62 48.64 27.80
CA THR A 52 59.53 47.18 27.71
C THR A 52 58.08 46.68 27.77
N ARG A 53 57.21 47.38 28.52
CA ARG A 53 55.77 47.04 28.60
C ARG A 53 55.08 47.39 27.29
N GLU A 54 55.38 48.55 26.70
CA GLU A 54 54.87 48.97 25.40
C GLU A 54 55.33 48.03 24.28
N GLN A 55 56.62 47.69 24.19
CA GLN A 55 57.14 46.74 23.21
C GLN A 55 56.53 45.33 23.37
N ARG A 56 56.23 44.90 24.60
CA ARG A 56 55.48 43.63 24.83
C ARG A 56 54.03 43.74 24.39
N GLN A 57 53.42 44.91 24.52
CA GLN A 57 52.04 45.17 24.13
C GLN A 57 51.91 45.22 22.62
N THR A 58 52.82 45.90 21.91
CA THR A 58 52.89 45.93 20.46
C THR A 58 53.14 44.53 19.89
N LEU A 59 54.13 43.79 20.40
CA LEU A 59 54.36 42.38 20.00
C LEU A 59 53.14 41.47 20.22
N LYS A 60 52.34 41.73 21.27
CA LYS A 60 51.12 40.99 21.55
C LYS A 60 49.99 41.40 20.60
N GLN A 61 49.91 42.68 20.22
CA GLN A 61 48.96 43.20 19.23
C GLN A 61 49.27 42.61 17.85
N THR A 62 50.51 42.71 17.36
CA THR A 62 50.92 42.15 16.06
C THR A 62 50.67 40.64 15.98
N TYR A 63 50.99 39.89 17.04
CA TYR A 63 50.68 38.45 17.10
C TYR A 63 49.17 38.17 17.04
N GLN A 64 48.34 39.04 17.64
CA GLN A 64 46.90 38.88 17.62
C GLN A 64 46.33 39.24 16.24
N GLU A 65 46.84 40.28 15.57
CA GLU A 65 46.51 40.66 14.20
C GLU A 65 46.86 39.56 13.19
N GLU A 66 48.08 39.01 13.23
CA GLU A 66 48.48 37.90 12.35
C GLU A 66 47.62 36.65 12.54
N LYS A 67 47.23 36.38 13.79
CA LYS A 67 46.35 35.26 14.14
C LYS A 67 44.92 35.48 13.65
N ASP A 68 44.44 36.71 13.72
CA ASP A 68 43.09 37.08 13.27
C ASP A 68 43.05 37.02 11.72
N LEU A 69 44.06 37.55 11.04
CA LEU A 69 44.25 37.43 9.59
C LEU A 69 44.25 35.95 9.14
N ALA A 70 45.08 35.10 9.75
CA ALA A 70 45.15 33.67 9.41
C ALA A 70 43.82 32.93 9.68
N THR A 71 43.02 33.44 10.63
CA THR A 71 41.70 32.88 10.95
C THR A 71 40.64 33.37 9.94
N ASP A 72 40.73 34.61 9.47
CA ASP A 72 39.81 35.20 8.51
C ASP A 72 40.01 34.63 7.11
N THR A 73 41.26 34.48 6.66
CA THR A 73 41.57 33.75 5.41
C THR A 73 41.03 32.31 5.44
N PHE A 74 41.10 31.64 6.61
CA PHE A 74 40.52 30.31 6.77
C PHE A 74 38.99 30.32 6.73
N LYS A 75 38.35 31.31 7.37
CA LYS A 75 36.89 31.51 7.36
C LYS A 75 36.36 31.72 5.94
N GLU A 76 37.06 32.48 5.12
CA GLU A 76 36.71 32.73 3.70
C GLU A 76 36.85 31.46 2.87
N ALA A 77 37.96 30.75 3.00
CA ALA A 77 38.23 29.52 2.25
C ALA A 77 37.17 28.42 2.48
N ILE A 78 36.51 28.40 3.64
CA ILE A 78 35.45 27.44 3.97
C ILE A 78 34.03 27.99 3.77
N ALA A 79 33.86 29.24 3.34
CA ALA A 79 32.59 29.97 3.33
C ALA A 79 31.52 29.42 2.35
N TYR A 80 31.93 28.57 1.40
CA TYR A 80 31.05 27.92 0.42
C TYR A 80 31.25 26.41 0.35
N VAL A 81 32.06 25.86 1.26
CA VAL A 81 32.32 24.42 1.29
C VAL A 81 31.14 23.68 1.93
N SER A 82 30.77 22.53 1.34
CA SER A 82 29.75 21.63 1.86
C SER A 82 30.02 21.24 3.34
N PRO A 83 29.00 21.28 4.22
CA PRO A 83 29.14 20.90 5.63
C PRO A 83 29.66 19.48 5.85
N ARG A 84 29.56 18.59 4.84
CA ARG A 84 30.07 17.21 4.87
C ARG A 84 31.58 17.14 5.08
N TRP A 85 32.35 18.10 4.58
CA TRP A 85 33.82 18.11 4.63
C TRP A 85 34.42 18.87 5.83
N LEU A 86 33.58 19.56 6.60
CA LEU A 86 33.99 20.38 7.75
C LEU A 86 33.90 19.63 9.08
N LYS A 87 34.79 19.92 10.03
CA LYS A 87 34.75 19.35 11.39
C LYS A 87 33.65 20.01 12.22
N ALA A 88 33.10 19.32 13.23
CA ALA A 88 32.05 19.85 14.11
C ALA A 88 32.41 21.21 14.74
N ARG A 89 33.67 21.36 15.17
CA ARG A 89 34.21 22.60 15.73
C ARG A 89 34.30 23.73 14.70
N GLU A 90 34.67 23.42 13.46
CA GLU A 90 34.74 24.39 12.35
C GLU A 90 33.34 24.90 11.98
N ILE A 91 32.34 23.99 11.96
CA ILE A 91 30.94 24.35 11.73
C ILE A 91 30.43 25.29 12.84
N LYS A 92 30.67 24.96 14.12
CA LYS A 92 30.22 25.77 15.27
C LYS A 92 30.91 27.13 15.33
N LYS A 93 32.23 27.17 15.15
CA LYS A 93 33.06 28.35 15.41
C LYS A 93 33.09 29.32 14.23
N TYR A 94 32.98 28.84 13.00
CA TYR A 94 33.19 29.66 11.80
C TYR A 94 31.95 29.72 10.89
N ARG A 95 31.42 28.58 10.45
CA ARG A 95 30.33 28.55 9.44
C ARG A 95 28.96 28.99 9.97
N LEU A 96 28.58 28.50 11.16
CA LEU A 96 27.25 28.79 11.71
C LEU A 96 27.07 30.28 12.05
N PRO A 97 28.07 31.00 12.60
CA PRO A 97 28.04 32.46 12.71
C PRO A 97 27.91 33.17 11.36
N GLN A 98 28.72 32.80 10.35
CA GLN A 98 28.63 33.39 9.00
C GLN A 98 27.24 33.22 8.37
N ALA A 99 26.66 32.02 8.44
CA ALA A 99 25.34 31.75 7.88
C ALA A 99 24.22 32.52 8.60
N ARG A 100 24.34 32.73 9.93
CA ARG A 100 23.41 33.57 10.70
C ARG A 100 23.55 35.05 10.32
N GLN A 101 24.77 35.53 10.09
CA GLN A 101 25.02 36.89 9.65
C GLN A 101 24.44 37.12 8.24
N ARG A 102 24.63 36.17 7.30
CA ARG A 102 24.00 36.21 5.97
C ARG A 102 22.46 36.22 6.05
N LEU A 103 21.88 35.42 6.94
CA LEU A 103 20.43 35.45 7.19
C LEU A 103 19.97 36.82 7.72
N ALA A 104 20.74 37.45 8.61
CA ALA A 104 20.42 38.77 9.14
C ALA A 104 20.49 39.86 8.06
N VAL A 105 21.53 39.84 7.21
CA VAL A 105 21.69 40.76 6.07
C VAL A 105 20.55 40.56 5.05
N ALA A 106 20.25 39.31 4.66
CA ALA A 106 19.15 39.04 3.72
C ALA A 106 17.78 39.47 4.27
N ARG A 107 17.55 39.34 5.58
CA ARG A 107 16.32 39.84 6.23
C ARG A 107 16.25 41.35 6.23
N LYS A 108 17.38 42.04 6.41
CA LYS A 108 17.48 43.49 6.33
C LYS A 108 17.19 43.98 4.91
N HIS A 109 17.82 43.36 3.91
CA HIS A 109 17.57 43.64 2.49
C HIS A 109 16.08 43.44 2.11
N LEU A 110 15.45 42.34 2.53
CA LEU A 110 14.02 42.12 2.33
C LEU A 110 13.13 43.18 3.03
N ALA A 111 13.58 43.71 4.16
CA ALA A 111 12.86 44.78 4.86
C ALA A 111 13.02 46.12 4.11
N GLU A 112 14.21 46.44 3.61
CA GLU A 112 14.50 47.62 2.81
C GLU A 112 13.69 47.63 1.50
N VAL A 113 13.67 46.52 0.75
CA VAL A 113 12.84 46.38 -0.48
C VAL A 113 11.35 46.56 -0.19
N LYS A 114 10.86 46.02 0.94
CA LYS A 114 9.45 46.20 1.36
C LYS A 114 9.12 47.62 1.80
N MET A 115 10.11 48.40 2.23
CA MET A 115 9.92 49.80 2.59
C MET A 115 9.96 50.67 1.33
N ALA A 116 10.88 50.41 0.40
CA ALA A 116 10.93 51.07 -0.91
C ALA A 116 9.64 50.86 -1.72
N GLU A 117 9.09 49.63 -1.77
CA GLU A 117 7.78 49.37 -2.42
C GLU A 117 6.63 50.14 -1.77
N LYS A 118 6.71 50.39 -0.45
CA LYS A 118 5.69 51.16 0.26
C LYS A 118 5.83 52.65 -0.03
N GLU A 119 7.04 53.16 -0.15
CA GLU A 119 7.32 54.55 -0.51
C GLU A 119 6.91 54.83 -1.96
N GLU A 120 7.24 53.94 -2.90
CA GLU A 120 6.79 54.03 -4.30
C GLU A 120 5.26 53.97 -4.45
N ALA A 121 4.59 53.11 -3.69
CA ALA A 121 3.14 53.02 -3.67
C ALA A 121 2.44 54.23 -3.02
N VAL A 122 3.18 55.04 -2.24
CA VAL A 122 2.70 56.30 -1.66
C VAL A 122 2.93 57.46 -2.64
N THR A 123 4.06 57.47 -3.37
CA THR A 123 4.32 58.48 -4.42
C THR A 123 3.43 58.29 -5.66
N SER A 124 3.11 57.05 -6.05
CA SER A 124 2.19 56.76 -7.17
C SER A 124 0.73 57.12 -6.88
N LYS A 125 0.39 57.49 -5.64
CA LYS A 125 -0.94 58.01 -5.28
C LYS A 125 -1.06 59.52 -5.46
N PHE A 126 0.06 60.25 -5.61
CA PHE A 126 0.07 61.71 -5.77
C PHE A 126 0.11 62.15 -7.23
N THR A 127 0.41 61.24 -8.16
CA THR A 127 0.34 61.45 -9.59
C THR A 127 -0.48 60.31 -10.18
N ASP A 128 -1.77 60.55 -10.44
CA ASP A 128 -2.37 60.16 -11.72
C ASP A 128 -3.83 60.60 -11.85
N GLN A 129 -4.08 61.21 -13.01
CA GLN A 129 -5.36 61.62 -13.51
C GLN A 129 -6.23 60.42 -13.91
N LYS A 130 -7.54 60.59 -13.70
CA LYS A 130 -8.69 59.80 -14.17
C LYS A 130 -8.47 58.87 -15.38
N LYS A 131 -8.88 57.60 -15.24
CA LYS A 131 -9.76 56.85 -16.18
C LYS A 131 -10.29 55.54 -15.54
N PRO A 132 -11.34 54.89 -16.10
CA PRO A 132 -12.60 54.66 -15.39
C PRO A 132 -12.75 53.28 -14.75
N THR A 133 -13.71 53.22 -13.83
CA THR A 133 -14.08 52.16 -12.91
C THR A 133 -14.68 50.93 -13.61
N GLU A 134 -14.11 49.75 -13.37
CA GLU A 134 -14.75 48.45 -13.62
C GLU A 134 -14.99 47.66 -12.31
N SER A 135 -15.96 46.75 -12.42
CA SER A 135 -16.79 46.17 -11.36
C SER A 135 -16.09 45.40 -10.24
N LYS A 136 -16.76 45.37 -9.07
CA LYS A 136 -16.32 44.73 -7.82
C LYS A 136 -16.01 43.24 -8.01
N THR A 137 -14.73 42.92 -8.11
CA THR A 137 -14.17 41.57 -8.04
C THR A 137 -14.11 41.04 -6.60
N SER A 138 -14.23 39.72 -6.50
CA SER A 138 -14.43 38.94 -5.28
C SER A 138 -13.25 39.02 -4.30
N ARG A 139 -13.54 38.76 -3.02
CA ARG A 139 -12.67 38.92 -1.86
C ARG A 139 -11.50 37.91 -1.77
N PHE A 140 -11.04 37.33 -2.89
CA PHE A 140 -10.03 36.26 -2.95
C PHE A 140 -8.85 36.46 -3.92
N GLN A 141 -8.67 37.64 -4.53
CA GLN A 141 -7.44 37.98 -5.26
C GLN A 141 -6.63 39.05 -4.51
N PHE A 142 -5.79 38.61 -3.57
CA PHE A 142 -4.66 39.40 -3.07
C PHE A 142 -3.36 38.63 -3.28
N GLN A 143 -2.92 38.53 -4.52
CA GLN A 143 -1.49 38.61 -4.82
C GLN A 143 -1.32 39.60 -5.97
N LYS A 144 -1.12 40.88 -5.60
CA LYS A 144 -0.40 41.82 -6.46
C LYS A 144 0.87 41.09 -6.94
N GLU A 145 1.09 41.07 -8.25
CA GLU A 145 2.35 40.56 -8.82
C GLU A 145 3.51 41.21 -8.07
N LYS A 146 4.33 40.39 -7.40
CA LYS A 146 5.45 40.88 -6.61
C LYS A 146 6.54 41.34 -7.57
N THR A 147 7.16 42.49 -7.28
CA THR A 147 8.30 42.99 -8.06
C THR A 147 9.43 41.96 -8.11
N LEU A 148 10.21 41.99 -9.20
CA LEU A 148 11.35 41.08 -9.41
C LEU A 148 12.36 41.17 -8.25
N GLU A 149 12.63 42.38 -7.75
CA GLU A 149 13.52 42.62 -6.60
C GLU A 149 12.99 41.98 -5.32
N ARG A 150 11.68 42.04 -5.06
CA ARG A 150 11.06 41.36 -3.91
C ARG A 150 11.16 39.85 -4.00
N LEU A 151 11.01 39.28 -5.20
CA LEU A 151 11.17 37.85 -5.42
C LEU A 151 12.63 37.41 -5.20
N GLN A 152 13.60 38.22 -5.63
CA GLN A 152 15.03 37.97 -5.38
C GLN A 152 15.36 38.04 -3.88
N ALA A 153 14.91 39.07 -3.17
CA ALA A 153 15.13 39.21 -1.73
C ALA A 153 14.47 38.07 -0.91
N GLU A 154 13.26 37.62 -1.29
CA GLU A 154 12.62 36.46 -0.66
C GLU A 154 13.39 35.15 -0.92
N LYS A 155 13.95 34.97 -2.13
CA LYS A 155 14.79 33.82 -2.51
C LYS A 155 16.10 33.79 -1.71
N GLU A 156 16.73 34.94 -1.52
CA GLU A 156 17.93 35.09 -0.69
C GLU A 156 17.68 34.68 0.76
N VAL A 157 16.61 35.18 1.39
CA VAL A 157 16.22 34.81 2.76
C VAL A 157 15.94 33.30 2.86
N LYS A 158 15.25 32.72 1.87
CA LYS A 158 14.94 31.28 1.83
C LYS A 158 16.22 30.45 1.72
N SER A 159 17.19 30.87 0.90
CA SER A 159 18.47 30.20 0.73
C SER A 159 19.32 30.25 2.01
N ALA A 160 19.44 31.43 2.65
CA ALA A 160 20.19 31.61 3.90
C ALA A 160 19.56 30.82 5.06
N LYS A 161 18.22 30.73 5.12
CA LYS A 161 17.50 29.92 6.11
C LYS A 161 17.76 28.41 5.93
N ARG A 162 17.84 27.94 4.68
CA ARG A 162 18.20 26.54 4.37
C ARG A 162 19.64 26.23 4.79
N ASP A 163 20.59 27.12 4.50
CA ASP A 163 22.00 26.94 4.87
C ASP A 163 22.19 26.84 6.40
N VAL A 164 21.55 27.73 7.18
CA VAL A 164 21.55 27.66 8.65
C VAL A 164 20.94 26.34 9.15
N LYS A 165 19.85 25.86 8.54
CA LYS A 165 19.20 24.58 8.90
C LYS A 165 20.11 23.40 8.60
N GLN A 166 20.76 23.37 7.43
CA GLN A 166 21.70 22.32 7.04
C GLN A 166 22.94 22.31 7.95
N LEU A 167 23.52 23.46 8.28
CA LEU A 167 24.67 23.57 9.18
C LEU A 167 24.33 23.14 10.62
N LYS A 168 23.14 23.46 11.14
CA LYS A 168 22.67 22.97 12.45
C LYS A 168 22.54 21.45 12.47
N LYS A 169 21.92 20.86 11.44
CA LYS A 169 21.80 19.39 11.29
C LYS A 169 23.17 18.72 11.18
N ALA A 170 24.06 19.25 10.33
CA ALA A 170 25.41 18.72 10.16
C ALA A 170 26.25 18.84 11.43
N HIS A 171 26.09 19.92 12.21
CA HIS A 171 26.74 20.07 13.50
C HIS A 171 26.23 19.05 14.53
N GLN A 172 24.91 18.88 14.63
CA GLN A 172 24.27 17.88 15.52
C GLN A 172 24.71 16.46 15.19
N PHE A 173 24.77 16.11 13.90
CA PHE A 173 25.24 14.80 13.45
C PHE A 173 26.73 14.55 13.79
N LYS A 174 27.54 15.62 13.80
CA LYS A 174 29.00 15.53 14.03
C LYS A 174 29.44 15.74 15.48
N ASN A 175 28.56 16.19 16.38
CA ASN A 175 28.80 16.32 17.82
C ASN A 175 28.02 15.22 18.57
N PRO A 176 28.62 14.07 18.90
CA PRO A 176 27.96 13.09 19.75
C PRO A 176 27.96 13.64 21.18
N SER A 177 26.81 14.13 21.66
CA SER A 177 26.60 14.17 23.11
C SER A 177 26.48 12.73 23.59
N THR A 178 27.06 12.45 24.75
CA THR A 178 27.20 11.15 25.46
C THR A 178 28.39 10.26 25.05
N LYS A 179 29.22 9.95 26.06
CA LYS A 179 30.33 8.97 26.02
C LYS A 179 29.88 7.60 25.47
N VAL A 180 28.60 7.27 25.60
CA VAL A 180 27.94 6.06 25.08
C VAL A 180 28.07 5.93 23.55
N LYS A 181 27.92 7.02 22.78
CA LYS A 181 28.07 7.01 21.31
C LYS A 181 29.53 7.01 20.84
N ARG A 182 30.49 7.30 21.73
CA ARG A 182 31.93 7.19 21.44
C ARG A 182 32.41 5.75 21.61
N GLY A 183 31.90 5.02 22.60
CA GLY A 183 32.12 3.58 22.75
C GLY A 183 31.61 2.79 21.55
N LEU A 184 30.39 3.09 21.08
CA LEU A 184 29.80 2.50 19.86
C LEU A 184 30.60 2.75 18.56
N ARG A 185 31.46 3.78 18.51
CA ARG A 185 32.29 4.08 17.33
C ARG A 185 33.67 3.40 17.37
N TYR A 186 34.21 3.16 18.57
CA TYR A 186 35.43 2.37 18.75
C TYR A 186 35.18 0.87 18.52
N VAL A 187 34.00 0.37 18.87
CA VAL A 187 33.57 -1.01 18.61
C VAL A 187 33.33 -1.27 17.10
N ALA A 188 33.10 -0.23 16.30
CA ALA A 188 32.70 -0.37 14.90
C ALA A 188 33.81 -0.19 13.86
N SER A 189 35.07 0.10 14.25
CA SER A 189 36.09 0.41 13.23
C SER A 189 37.47 -0.23 13.38
N GLU A 190 37.76 -1.05 14.40
CA GLU A 190 39.10 -1.66 14.48
C GLU A 190 39.21 -2.96 15.31
N SER A 191 38.11 -3.53 15.81
CA SER A 191 38.16 -4.77 16.61
C SER A 191 37.36 -5.93 16.02
N LEU A 192 36.88 -5.83 14.78
CA LEU A 192 35.99 -6.84 14.17
C LEU A 192 36.71 -7.98 13.43
N ASP A 193 38.02 -7.86 13.17
CA ASP A 193 38.79 -8.95 12.51
C ASP A 193 39.73 -9.71 13.46
N VAL A 194 39.93 -9.27 14.71
CA VAL A 194 40.94 -9.86 15.62
C VAL A 194 40.34 -10.77 16.69
N VAL A 195 39.00 -10.92 16.77
CA VAL A 195 38.35 -11.77 17.80
C VAL A 195 37.38 -12.77 17.17
N ALA A 196 37.62 -13.16 15.92
CA ALA A 196 36.86 -14.21 15.24
C ALA A 196 37.37 -15.63 15.55
N GLN A 197 38.23 -15.81 16.56
CA GLN A 197 38.88 -17.10 16.84
C GLN A 197 38.49 -17.79 18.15
N ASP A 198 37.74 -17.17 19.07
CA ASP A 198 37.32 -17.84 20.31
C ASP A 198 35.80 -18.01 20.38
N ASP A 199 35.37 -19.26 20.48
CA ASP A 199 33.97 -19.71 20.38
C ASP A 199 33.14 -19.52 21.68
N ASP A 200 33.69 -18.91 22.73
CA ASP A 200 33.16 -19.04 24.11
C ASP A 200 32.53 -17.77 24.73
N LEU A 201 31.85 -16.90 23.96
CA LEU A 201 31.20 -15.71 24.56
C LEU A 201 29.79 -15.42 24.01
N GLU A 202 28.81 -16.14 24.54
CA GLU A 202 27.37 -15.99 24.30
C GLU A 202 26.82 -14.60 24.72
N GLY A 203 27.43 -13.96 25.74
CA GLY A 203 27.01 -12.66 26.27
C GLY A 203 27.33 -11.42 25.41
N ILE A 204 28.16 -11.55 24.37
CA ILE A 204 28.54 -10.42 23.49
C ILE A 204 27.74 -10.44 22.16
N ARG A 205 27.18 -11.60 21.77
CA ARG A 205 26.24 -11.72 20.62
C ARG A 205 24.89 -11.05 20.89
N THR A 206 24.38 -11.13 22.12
CA THR A 206 23.14 -10.44 22.55
C THR A 206 23.24 -8.91 22.48
N LEU A 207 24.44 -8.35 22.70
CA LEU A 207 24.72 -6.92 22.51
C LEU A 207 24.77 -6.50 21.03
N LYS A 208 25.24 -7.37 20.13
CA LYS A 208 25.18 -7.16 18.68
C LYS A 208 23.74 -7.20 18.16
N GLU A 209 22.93 -8.16 18.64
CA GLU A 209 21.52 -8.29 18.28
C GLU A 209 20.65 -7.16 18.83
N SER A 210 20.88 -6.70 20.06
CA SER A 210 20.15 -5.54 20.62
C SER A 210 20.51 -4.21 19.95
N VAL A 211 21.72 -4.07 19.40
CA VAL A 211 22.11 -2.93 18.55
C VAL A 211 21.46 -2.99 17.16
N ILE A 212 21.28 -4.19 16.59
CA ILE A 212 20.53 -4.40 15.34
C ILE A 212 19.03 -4.13 15.56
N LYS A 213 18.42 -4.65 16.63
CA LYS A 213 17.04 -4.31 17.04
C LYS A 213 16.89 -2.80 17.29
N GLY A 214 17.86 -2.15 17.93
CA GLY A 214 17.90 -0.69 18.11
C GLY A 214 18.03 0.12 16.81
N ARG A 215 18.70 -0.41 15.78
CA ARG A 215 18.73 0.16 14.42
C ARG A 215 17.38 0.01 13.72
N ARG A 216 16.68 -1.12 13.89
CA ARG A 216 15.32 -1.37 13.36
C ARG A 216 14.28 -0.44 14.00
N TYR A 217 14.29 -0.29 15.33
CA TYR A 217 13.47 0.72 16.05
C TYR A 217 13.80 2.18 15.65
N GLY A 218 15.07 2.47 15.34
CA GLY A 218 15.51 3.76 14.81
C GLY A 218 14.99 4.06 13.39
N ARG A 219 14.82 3.02 12.55
CA ARG A 219 14.19 3.09 11.21
C ARG A 219 12.68 3.36 11.35
N LEU A 220 12.02 2.66 12.27
CA LEU A 220 10.59 2.76 12.58
C LEU A 220 10.19 4.15 13.09
N THR A 221 10.99 4.75 13.99
CA THR A 221 10.81 6.14 14.48
C THR A 221 11.11 7.21 13.43
N TYR A 222 11.93 6.90 12.43
CA TYR A 222 12.23 7.80 11.32
C TYR A 222 11.11 7.81 10.27
N GLN A 223 10.51 6.66 9.95
CA GLN A 223 9.37 6.53 9.04
C GLN A 223 8.09 7.16 9.63
N SER A 224 7.75 6.85 10.88
CA SER A 224 6.63 7.53 11.59
C SER A 224 6.85 9.04 11.79
N GLY A 225 8.10 9.48 11.96
CA GLY A 225 8.46 10.90 11.95
C GLY A 225 8.36 11.59 10.57
N LYS A 226 8.40 10.83 9.48
CA LYS A 226 8.19 11.31 8.09
C LYS A 226 6.69 11.47 7.81
N LEU A 227 5.86 10.63 8.43
CA LEU A 227 4.39 10.64 8.42
C LEU A 227 3.78 11.89 9.05
N LEU A 228 4.24 12.21 10.27
CA LEU A 228 3.87 13.41 11.03
C LEU A 228 4.16 14.74 10.30
N VAL A 229 5.00 14.72 9.27
CA VAL A 229 5.37 15.89 8.47
C VAL A 229 4.58 15.96 7.15
N LYS A 230 4.01 14.83 6.68
CA LYS A 230 3.18 14.78 5.46
C LYS A 230 1.70 15.14 5.73
N SER A 231 1.14 14.83 6.90
CA SER A 231 -0.23 15.22 7.29
C SER A 231 -0.29 16.63 7.90
N GLY A 232 -0.14 17.65 7.06
CA GLY A 232 0.00 19.06 7.47
C GLY A 232 -1.20 19.71 8.19
N GLN A 233 -2.33 19.03 8.40
CA GLN A 233 -3.52 19.59 9.05
C GLN A 233 -3.95 18.89 10.35
N THR A 234 -3.49 17.67 10.63
CA THR A 234 -3.99 16.86 11.76
C THR A 234 -3.19 17.07 13.06
N GLY A 235 -1.92 17.50 12.98
CA GLY A 235 -1.06 17.74 14.16
C GLY A 235 -1.54 18.83 15.13
N LEU A 236 -2.46 19.70 14.70
CA LEU A 236 -3.04 20.76 15.54
C LEU A 236 -4.15 20.24 16.48
N ARG A 237 -4.86 19.15 16.12
CA ARG A 237 -5.96 18.60 16.94
C ARG A 237 -5.45 17.74 18.12
N PHE A 238 -4.35 17.01 17.94
CA PHE A 238 -3.69 16.21 19.01
C PHE A 238 -3.21 17.01 20.22
N THR A 239 -3.05 18.34 20.11
CA THR A 239 -2.67 19.20 21.23
C THR A 239 -3.85 19.58 22.13
N LYS A 240 -5.10 19.53 21.63
CA LYS A 240 -6.29 19.92 22.41
C LYS A 240 -6.69 18.86 23.44
N THR A 241 -6.60 17.58 23.10
CA THR A 241 -6.95 16.46 23.99
C THR A 241 -6.00 16.37 25.19
N LYS A 242 -4.70 16.65 24.99
CA LYS A 242 -3.71 16.68 26.08
C LYS A 242 -3.90 17.85 27.07
N VAL A 243 -4.45 18.98 26.64
CA VAL A 243 -4.78 20.10 27.54
C VAL A 243 -5.99 19.77 28.42
N ALA A 244 -6.98 19.04 27.90
CA ALA A 244 -8.13 18.58 28.67
C ALA A 244 -7.72 17.59 29.79
N HIS A 245 -6.80 16.65 29.49
CA HIS A 245 -6.30 15.67 30.47
C HIS A 245 -5.39 16.26 31.56
N GLY A 246 -4.73 17.39 31.31
CA GLY A 246 -3.98 18.12 32.33
C GLY A 246 -4.87 18.83 33.34
N ARG A 247 -6.02 19.35 32.89
CA ARG A 247 -6.99 20.07 33.73
C ARG A 247 -7.66 19.15 34.76
N GLU A 248 -8.00 17.93 34.37
CA GLU A 248 -8.61 16.91 35.23
C GLU A 248 -7.69 16.46 36.38
N ARG A 249 -6.40 16.25 36.07
CA ARG A 249 -5.37 15.89 37.06
C ARG A 249 -5.12 17.01 38.06
N TYR A 250 -5.11 18.25 37.58
CA TYR A 250 -4.95 19.43 38.44
C TYR A 250 -6.16 19.62 39.37
N GLN A 251 -7.37 19.35 38.90
CA GLN A 251 -8.59 19.42 39.70
C GLN A 251 -8.69 18.31 40.75
N ASN A 252 -8.31 17.07 40.43
CA ASN A 252 -8.30 15.96 41.39
C ASN A 252 -7.21 16.10 42.47
N PHE A 253 -6.05 16.67 42.10
CA PHE A 253 -5.00 17.03 43.04
C PHE A 253 -5.45 18.14 44.01
N LYS A 254 -6.13 19.19 43.51
CA LYS A 254 -6.71 20.25 44.37
C LYS A 254 -7.81 19.75 45.31
N LYS A 255 -8.48 18.63 44.98
CA LYS A 255 -9.54 18.02 45.80
C LYS A 255 -9.02 16.93 46.75
N GLY A 256 -7.70 16.77 46.90
CA GLY A 256 -7.09 15.82 47.85
C GLY A 256 -7.21 14.34 47.46
N LYS A 257 -7.61 14.01 46.22
CA LYS A 257 -7.84 12.63 45.77
C LYS A 257 -6.64 11.98 45.05
N GLY A 258 -5.47 12.61 45.04
CA GLY A 258 -4.27 12.10 44.36
C GLY A 258 -4.32 12.22 42.82
N VAL A 259 -3.37 11.57 42.14
CA VAL A 259 -3.18 11.62 40.66
C VAL A 259 -4.01 10.55 39.93
N THR A 260 -4.85 9.81 40.65
CA THR A 260 -5.60 8.66 40.14
C THR A 260 -6.86 9.09 39.36
N ARG A 261 -7.11 8.40 38.25
CA ARG A 261 -8.31 8.54 37.40
C ARG A 261 -9.49 7.76 37.99
N GLN A 262 -10.71 8.14 37.64
CA GLN A 262 -11.94 7.41 38.03
C GLN A 262 -12.22 6.16 37.19
N LYS A 263 -11.55 5.96 36.04
CA LYS A 263 -11.56 4.70 35.29
C LYS A 263 -10.17 4.05 35.36
N PRO A 264 -9.99 2.90 36.02
CA PRO A 264 -8.72 2.20 36.04
C PRO A 264 -8.46 1.58 34.65
N LEU A 265 -7.25 1.79 34.11
CA LEU A 265 -6.70 0.90 33.11
C LEU A 265 -6.36 -0.42 33.81
N LYS A 266 -6.93 -1.55 33.36
CA LYS A 266 -6.62 -2.88 33.88
C LYS A 266 -5.10 -3.16 33.71
N PRO A 267 -4.44 -3.86 34.65
CA PRO A 267 -3.01 -4.16 34.55
C PRO A 267 -2.72 -5.11 33.38
N ARG A 268 -1.94 -4.66 32.39
CA ARG A 268 -1.60 -5.42 31.18
C ARG A 268 -0.79 -6.70 31.48
N ARG A 269 -1.30 -7.87 31.06
CA ARG A 269 -0.67 -9.20 31.18
C ARG A 269 0.76 -9.27 30.61
N ARG A 270 1.10 -8.49 29.58
CA ARG A 270 2.46 -8.46 28.99
C ARG A 270 3.57 -8.02 29.95
N TYR A 271 3.28 -7.20 30.96
CA TYR A 271 4.26 -6.88 32.01
C TYR A 271 4.57 -8.12 32.87
N GLN A 272 3.57 -9.00 33.07
CA GLN A 272 3.75 -10.27 33.78
C GLN A 272 4.43 -11.34 32.91
N THR A 273 4.19 -11.39 31.60
CA THR A 273 4.89 -12.32 30.68
C THR A 273 6.35 -11.92 30.50
N PHE A 274 6.64 -10.63 30.27
CA PHE A 274 8.00 -10.09 30.27
C PHE A 274 8.71 -10.33 31.62
N LEU A 275 8.02 -10.13 32.75
CA LEU A 275 8.56 -10.48 34.07
C LEU A 275 8.71 -11.99 34.31
N LYS A 276 7.85 -12.84 33.73
CA LYS A 276 7.95 -14.31 33.80
C LYS A 276 9.12 -14.83 32.97
N GLN A 277 9.33 -14.29 31.77
CA GLN A 277 10.44 -14.62 30.87
C GLN A 277 11.77 -14.09 31.44
N ALA A 278 11.75 -12.88 32.00
CA ALA A 278 12.86 -12.33 32.77
C ALA A 278 13.13 -13.08 34.08
N ARG A 279 12.13 -13.78 34.68
CA ARG A 279 12.30 -14.66 35.85
C ARG A 279 12.84 -16.04 35.49
N LYS A 280 12.48 -16.61 34.33
CA LYS A 280 13.00 -17.91 33.83
C LYS A 280 14.48 -17.84 33.47
N GLN A 281 14.95 -16.76 32.83
CA GLN A 281 16.38 -16.55 32.49
C GLN A 281 17.25 -16.02 33.66
N SER A 282 16.67 -15.89 34.86
CA SER A 282 17.22 -15.07 35.94
C SER A 282 17.91 -15.87 37.05
N VAL A 283 17.65 -17.17 37.15
CA VAL A 283 17.92 -17.91 38.39
C VAL A 283 19.43 -18.14 38.66
N SER A 284 20.33 -17.97 37.69
CA SER A 284 21.79 -18.02 37.95
C SER A 284 22.48 -16.65 38.04
N GLY A 285 21.87 -15.57 37.55
CA GLY A 285 22.48 -14.23 37.50
C GLY A 285 21.86 -13.21 38.47
N ILE A 286 20.58 -13.36 38.81
CA ILE A 286 19.85 -12.39 39.63
C ILE A 286 20.17 -12.52 41.12
N THR A 287 20.64 -13.65 41.62
CA THR A 287 21.11 -13.77 43.00
C THR A 287 22.30 -12.85 43.26
N LYS A 288 23.23 -12.67 42.30
CA LYS A 288 24.35 -11.72 42.44
C LYS A 288 23.92 -10.25 42.32
N VAL A 289 22.89 -9.95 41.52
CA VAL A 289 22.37 -8.57 41.34
C VAL A 289 21.44 -8.17 42.50
N ILE A 290 20.60 -9.06 43.01
CA ILE A 290 19.78 -8.83 44.21
C ILE A 290 20.66 -8.75 45.45
N GLN A 291 21.75 -9.51 45.54
CA GLN A 291 22.73 -9.37 46.62
C GLN A 291 23.52 -8.05 46.53
N ALA A 292 23.83 -7.59 45.31
CA ALA A 292 24.38 -6.24 45.09
C ALA A 292 23.38 -5.12 45.41
N ILE A 293 22.08 -5.33 45.19
CA ILE A 293 21.03 -4.35 45.51
C ILE A 293 20.72 -4.35 47.01
N LYS A 294 20.68 -5.50 47.68
CA LYS A 294 20.57 -5.60 49.16
C LYS A 294 21.76 -4.93 49.85
N ASN A 295 22.96 -5.06 49.29
CA ASN A 295 24.16 -4.34 49.76
C ASN A 295 24.18 -2.84 49.39
N SER A 296 23.34 -2.41 48.43
CA SER A 296 23.17 -0.97 48.10
C SER A 296 22.05 -0.28 48.89
N LEU A 297 21.16 -1.05 49.52
CA LEU A 297 20.07 -0.53 50.36
C LEU A 297 20.54 -0.14 51.76
N THR A 298 21.63 -0.73 52.25
CA THR A 298 22.33 -0.27 53.45
C THR A 298 23.07 1.07 53.26
N PHE A 299 23.15 1.57 52.02
CA PHE A 299 23.76 2.87 51.72
C PHE A 299 22.79 4.06 51.95
N PHE A 300 21.47 3.81 52.08
CA PHE A 300 20.47 4.88 52.21
C PHE A 300 20.24 5.37 53.66
N SER A 301 20.90 4.79 54.67
CA SER A 301 20.81 5.29 56.05
C SER A 301 21.96 6.23 56.46
N SER A 302 22.90 6.54 55.55
CA SER A 302 23.94 7.52 55.85
C SER A 302 24.24 8.45 54.66
N ILE A 303 24.19 9.75 54.96
CA ILE A 303 24.70 10.89 54.18
C ILE A 303 23.65 11.58 53.28
N ALA A 304 22.81 12.39 53.93
CA ALA A 304 22.32 13.64 53.36
C ALA A 304 23.50 14.63 53.31
N LEU A 305 23.99 15.05 52.13
CA LEU A 305 24.68 16.34 51.87
C LEU A 305 25.33 16.53 50.46
N ASN A 306 25.16 15.65 49.47
CA ASN A 306 25.78 15.86 48.14
C ASN A 306 24.75 16.21 47.02
N PRO A 307 24.83 17.39 46.37
CA PRO A 307 23.89 17.79 45.31
C PRO A 307 23.96 16.95 44.04
N MET A 308 25.04 16.20 43.82
CA MET A 308 25.21 15.32 42.64
C MET A 308 24.31 14.07 42.67
N THR A 309 23.92 13.58 43.85
CA THR A 309 23.06 12.40 43.99
C THR A 309 21.62 12.69 43.56
N TRP A 310 21.13 13.91 43.81
CA TRP A 310 19.82 14.39 43.32
C TRP A 310 19.78 14.53 41.81
N VAL A 311 20.88 14.95 41.18
CA VAL A 311 20.98 15.08 39.72
C VAL A 311 20.96 13.71 39.04
N VAL A 312 21.64 12.72 39.60
CA VAL A 312 21.70 11.35 39.02
C VAL A 312 20.39 10.60 39.24
N SER A 313 19.80 10.66 40.44
CA SER A 313 18.46 10.09 40.69
C SER A 313 17.38 10.81 39.88
N GLY A 314 17.47 12.14 39.75
CA GLY A 314 16.58 12.92 38.89
C GLY A 314 16.73 12.56 37.40
N LEU A 315 17.96 12.30 36.92
CA LEU A 315 18.22 11.85 35.55
C LEU A 315 17.72 10.44 35.28
N LEU A 316 17.88 9.52 36.25
CA LEU A 316 17.39 8.16 36.13
C LEU A 316 15.85 8.14 36.14
N PHE A 317 15.23 8.94 37.01
CA PHE A 317 13.79 9.13 37.07
C PHE A 317 13.26 9.84 35.81
N PHE A 318 13.98 10.80 35.26
CA PHE A 318 13.63 11.47 34.00
C PHE A 318 13.79 10.55 32.78
N LEU A 319 14.79 9.66 32.79
CA LEU A 319 14.96 8.61 31.78
C LEU A 319 13.85 7.56 31.87
N LEU A 320 13.46 7.16 33.08
CA LEU A 320 12.31 6.29 33.30
C LEU A 320 11.02 6.98 32.88
N LEU A 321 10.82 8.27 33.19
CA LEU A 321 9.67 9.05 32.72
C LEU A 321 9.67 9.24 31.19
N MET A 322 10.83 9.42 30.56
CA MET A 322 10.96 9.48 29.10
C MET A 322 10.67 8.13 28.46
N MET A 323 11.12 7.02 29.06
CA MET A 323 10.76 5.66 28.60
C MET A 323 9.26 5.43 28.78
N SER A 324 8.66 5.81 29.91
CA SER A 324 7.21 5.76 30.13
C SER A 324 6.42 6.68 29.18
N PHE A 325 6.99 7.82 28.79
CA PHE A 325 6.41 8.76 27.83
C PHE A 325 6.54 8.25 26.39
N VAL A 326 7.62 7.58 26.03
CA VAL A 326 7.82 6.94 24.71
C VAL A 326 6.95 5.69 24.57
N ILE A 327 6.85 4.88 25.63
CA ILE A 327 5.93 3.73 25.70
C ILE A 327 4.47 4.21 25.70
N GLY A 328 4.18 5.37 26.29
CA GLY A 328 2.85 6.00 26.29
C GLY A 328 2.48 6.79 25.02
N ILE A 329 3.40 6.96 24.06
CA ILE A 329 3.16 7.67 22.79
C ILE A 329 3.04 6.74 21.59
N SER A 330 3.40 5.46 21.72
CA SER A 330 3.50 4.51 20.60
C SER A 330 2.38 3.45 20.60
N GLY A 331 1.25 3.70 21.24
CA GLY A 331 0.44 2.64 21.86
C GLY A 331 -0.88 2.21 21.21
N THR A 332 -1.27 2.70 20.02
CA THR A 332 -2.55 2.28 19.40
C THR A 332 -2.40 1.74 17.99
N THR A 333 -1.53 2.31 17.15
CA THR A 333 -1.45 1.92 15.73
C THR A 333 -0.53 0.75 15.42
N LEU A 334 0.38 0.34 16.32
CA LEU A 334 1.29 -0.77 16.05
C LEU A 334 0.65 -2.10 16.46
N ILE A 335 0.81 -3.15 15.64
CA ILE A 335 0.41 -4.52 16.02
C ILE A 335 1.14 -4.91 17.30
N GLN A 336 0.36 -5.12 18.36
CA GLN A 336 0.84 -5.51 19.69
C GLN A 336 0.74 -7.02 19.93
N GLN A 337 0.03 -7.72 19.05
CA GLN A 337 -0.23 -9.16 19.05
C GLN A 337 1.07 -9.99 18.97
N ASP A 338 1.09 -11.13 19.66
CA ASP A 338 2.13 -12.15 19.48
C ASP A 338 2.17 -12.68 18.03
N GLU A 339 3.36 -12.89 17.47
CA GLU A 339 3.55 -13.27 16.07
C GLU A 339 2.96 -14.64 15.73
N SER A 340 2.99 -15.59 16.69
CA SER A 340 2.45 -16.93 16.53
C SER A 340 0.92 -16.90 16.59
N GLU A 341 0.34 -16.19 17.57
CA GLU A 341 -1.11 -16.03 17.70
C GLU A 341 -1.71 -15.22 16.55
N LEU A 342 -0.98 -14.21 16.04
CA LEU A 342 -1.36 -13.47 14.85
C LEU A 342 -1.41 -14.38 13.62
N THR A 343 -0.41 -15.25 13.45
CA THR A 343 -0.39 -16.24 12.36
C THR A 343 -1.56 -17.22 12.51
N LYS A 344 -1.87 -17.69 13.71
CA LYS A 344 -3.03 -18.58 13.98
C LYS A 344 -4.36 -17.88 13.64
N ALA A 345 -4.55 -16.64 14.09
CA ALA A 345 -5.76 -15.87 13.80
C ALA A 345 -5.94 -15.61 12.29
N TYR A 346 -4.86 -15.24 11.59
CA TYR A 346 -4.87 -15.10 10.14
C TYR A 346 -5.22 -16.42 9.45
N THR A 347 -4.59 -17.52 9.89
CA THR A 347 -4.82 -18.86 9.34
C THR A 347 -6.26 -19.31 9.55
N HIS A 348 -6.85 -19.02 10.72
CA HIS A 348 -8.28 -19.29 10.99
C HIS A 348 -9.19 -18.56 10.01
N MET A 349 -8.93 -17.28 9.72
CA MET A 349 -9.71 -16.54 8.73
C MET A 349 -9.56 -17.11 7.31
N THR A 350 -8.38 -17.60 6.92
CA THR A 350 -8.21 -18.30 5.64
C THR A 350 -8.91 -19.66 5.61
N TRP A 351 -9.00 -20.33 6.75
CA TRP A 351 -9.77 -21.57 6.88
C TRP A 351 -11.26 -21.31 6.70
N GLU A 352 -11.81 -20.24 7.29
CA GLU A 352 -13.20 -19.82 7.06
C GLU A 352 -13.44 -19.52 5.57
N ASP A 353 -12.54 -18.78 4.91
CA ASP A 353 -12.62 -18.55 3.47
C ASP A 353 -12.67 -19.88 2.68
N ALA A 354 -11.77 -20.82 2.97
CA ALA A 354 -11.68 -22.10 2.25
C ALA A 354 -12.88 -23.02 2.52
N GLU A 355 -13.31 -23.14 3.77
CA GLU A 355 -14.43 -24.01 4.16
C GLU A 355 -15.75 -23.47 3.60
N ASN A 356 -15.98 -22.16 3.69
CA ASN A 356 -17.15 -21.55 3.08
C ASN A 356 -17.05 -21.58 1.55
N THR A 357 -15.87 -21.46 0.94
CA THR A 357 -15.71 -21.65 -0.52
C THR A 357 -16.16 -23.03 -0.97
N ARG A 358 -15.68 -24.06 -0.25
CA ARG A 358 -15.96 -25.46 -0.55
C ARG A 358 -17.44 -25.81 -0.35
N THR A 359 -18.03 -25.32 0.72
CA THR A 359 -19.42 -25.67 1.11
C THR A 359 -20.47 -24.76 0.49
N ASN A 360 -20.07 -23.68 -0.20
CA ASN A 360 -21.03 -22.74 -0.76
C ASN A 360 -21.78 -23.35 -1.96
N PRO A 361 -23.11 -23.52 -1.88
CA PRO A 361 -23.91 -24.06 -2.98
C PRO A 361 -23.99 -23.11 -4.20
N THR A 362 -23.65 -21.83 -4.02
CA THR A 362 -23.64 -20.83 -5.10
C THR A 362 -22.33 -20.83 -5.89
N GLY A 363 -21.23 -21.38 -5.34
CA GLY A 363 -19.90 -21.43 -6.00
C GLY A 363 -18.95 -20.26 -5.70
N ILE A 364 -19.20 -19.48 -4.64
CA ILE A 364 -18.34 -18.34 -4.26
C ILE A 364 -16.99 -18.83 -3.78
N THR A 365 -15.92 -18.26 -4.35
CA THR A 365 -14.55 -18.42 -3.84
C THR A 365 -14.20 -17.20 -3.01
N TYR A 366 -14.08 -17.36 -1.69
CA TYR A 366 -13.82 -16.27 -0.77
C TYR A 366 -12.32 -15.98 -0.62
N TYR A 367 -11.96 -14.70 -0.71
CA TYR A 367 -10.65 -14.18 -0.33
C TYR A 367 -10.84 -12.87 0.43
N THR A 368 -11.16 -13.00 1.72
CA THR A 368 -11.38 -11.87 2.62
C THR A 368 -10.12 -11.00 2.73
N LYS A 369 -10.31 -9.67 2.91
CA LYS A 369 -9.22 -8.74 3.28
C LYS A 369 -8.84 -8.91 4.75
N ILE A 370 -8.15 -10.00 5.06
CA ILE A 370 -7.82 -10.41 6.43
C ILE A 370 -6.92 -9.39 7.13
N ASP A 371 -6.09 -8.65 6.39
CA ASP A 371 -5.21 -7.62 6.97
C ASP A 371 -5.98 -6.49 7.66
N ASP A 372 -7.13 -6.09 7.11
CA ASP A 372 -8.01 -5.09 7.72
C ASP A 372 -8.65 -5.65 9.01
N VAL A 373 -8.99 -6.94 9.01
CA VAL A 373 -9.50 -7.66 10.19
C VAL A 373 -8.45 -7.73 11.28
N MET A 374 -7.19 -8.06 10.93
CA MET A 374 -6.08 -8.09 11.89
C MET A 374 -5.80 -6.69 12.48
N GLY A 375 -5.86 -5.65 11.64
CA GLY A 375 -5.78 -4.26 12.10
C GLY A 375 -6.89 -3.90 13.09
N PHE A 376 -8.13 -4.27 12.78
CA PHE A 376 -9.28 -4.08 13.67
C PHE A 376 -9.12 -4.83 15.01
N MET A 377 -8.75 -6.11 14.96
CA MET A 377 -8.52 -6.93 16.16
C MET A 377 -7.43 -6.36 17.05
N ASN A 378 -6.36 -5.82 16.43
CA ASN A 378 -5.30 -5.15 17.15
C ASN A 378 -5.77 -3.85 17.81
N LEU A 379 -6.61 -3.05 17.15
CA LEU A 379 -7.13 -1.81 17.76
C LEU A 379 -8.07 -2.11 18.93
N LYS A 380 -8.94 -3.12 18.78
CA LYS A 380 -10.02 -3.40 19.73
C LYS A 380 -9.59 -4.24 20.93
N TYR A 381 -8.80 -5.30 20.73
CA TYR A 381 -8.55 -6.29 21.78
C TYR A 381 -7.10 -6.32 22.26
N GLN A 382 -6.11 -6.21 21.37
CA GLN A 382 -4.65 -6.27 21.66
C GLN A 382 -4.19 -7.55 22.40
N ASP A 383 -3.19 -8.26 21.88
CA ASP A 383 -2.48 -9.34 22.60
C ASP A 383 -3.41 -10.47 23.10
N TYR A 384 -4.35 -10.88 22.23
CA TYR A 384 -5.33 -11.93 22.51
C TYR A 384 -4.80 -13.33 22.17
N VAL A 385 -5.35 -14.38 22.77
CA VAL A 385 -5.06 -15.77 22.40
C VAL A 385 -6.28 -16.35 21.71
N LEU A 386 -6.11 -16.99 20.56
CA LEU A 386 -7.22 -17.37 19.69
C LEU A 386 -8.25 -18.28 20.39
N GLU A 387 -7.77 -19.19 21.23
CA GLU A 387 -8.59 -20.18 21.96
C GLU A 387 -9.15 -19.65 23.29
N GLU A 388 -8.71 -18.48 23.78
CA GLU A 388 -9.22 -17.91 25.03
C GLU A 388 -10.62 -17.30 24.86
N VAL A 389 -11.41 -17.37 25.93
CA VAL A 389 -12.72 -16.69 26.03
C VAL A 389 -12.50 -15.18 26.15
N MET A 390 -13.27 -14.41 25.40
CA MET A 390 -13.15 -12.95 25.35
C MET A 390 -13.47 -12.30 26.71
N GLU A 391 -12.80 -11.19 27.02
CA GLU A 391 -13.03 -10.48 28.29
C GLU A 391 -14.45 -9.90 28.44
N GLU A 392 -15.14 -9.62 27.33
CA GLU A 392 -16.47 -8.98 27.28
C GLU A 392 -17.52 -9.85 26.54
N GLY A 393 -17.49 -11.17 26.74
CA GLY A 393 -18.53 -12.06 26.20
C GLY A 393 -18.31 -13.55 26.51
N ASP A 394 -19.25 -14.38 26.07
CA ASP A 394 -19.24 -15.84 26.33
C ASP A 394 -18.61 -16.67 25.19
N LYS A 395 -17.96 -16.00 24.22
CA LYS A 395 -17.37 -16.63 23.03
C LYS A 395 -15.84 -16.57 23.08
N THR A 396 -15.17 -17.53 22.43
CA THR A 396 -13.72 -17.47 22.18
C THR A 396 -13.38 -16.47 21.09
N TYR A 397 -12.13 -15.99 21.05
CA TYR A 397 -11.66 -15.13 19.96
C TYR A 397 -11.77 -15.82 18.59
N GLN A 398 -11.59 -17.14 18.54
CA GLN A 398 -11.84 -17.95 17.35
C GLN A 398 -13.30 -17.86 16.88
N ALA A 399 -14.26 -18.09 17.78
CA ALA A 399 -15.68 -18.00 17.46
C ALA A 399 -16.11 -16.56 17.10
N TYR A 400 -15.45 -15.56 17.67
CA TYR A 400 -15.63 -14.16 17.29
C TYR A 400 -15.16 -13.88 15.86
N LEU A 401 -13.99 -14.39 15.47
CA LEU A 401 -13.48 -14.27 14.10
C LEU A 401 -14.37 -14.99 13.09
N SER A 402 -14.90 -16.17 13.41
CA SER A 402 -15.89 -16.86 12.56
C SER A 402 -17.17 -16.04 12.39
N GLN A 403 -17.68 -15.42 13.46
CA GLN A 403 -18.84 -14.55 13.35
C GLN A 403 -18.54 -13.30 12.52
N LEU A 404 -17.37 -12.68 12.74
CA LEU A 404 -16.95 -11.51 11.98
C LEU A 404 -16.78 -11.84 10.49
N TRP A 405 -16.27 -13.02 10.16
CA TRP A 405 -16.21 -13.52 8.79
C TRP A 405 -17.61 -13.61 8.17
N GLN A 406 -18.59 -14.18 8.89
CA GLN A 406 -19.98 -14.25 8.43
C GLN A 406 -20.59 -12.85 8.23
N ASP A 407 -20.30 -11.91 9.10
CA ASP A 407 -20.83 -10.54 8.99
C ASP A 407 -20.16 -9.74 7.84
N LEU A 408 -18.93 -10.11 7.46
CA LEU A 408 -18.22 -9.57 6.29
C LEU A 408 -18.73 -10.17 4.97
N ASN A 409 -19.00 -11.48 4.96
CA ASN A 409 -19.14 -12.26 3.72
C ASN A 409 -20.51 -12.94 3.51
N GLY A 410 -21.34 -13.08 4.55
CA GLY A 410 -22.56 -13.90 4.56
C GLY A 410 -23.86 -13.14 4.25
N GLY A 411 -23.81 -11.82 4.04
CA GLY A 411 -24.98 -11.01 3.64
C GLY A 411 -25.17 -10.91 2.13
N ASP A 412 -26.22 -10.20 1.70
CA ASP A 412 -26.52 -9.95 0.26
C ASP A 412 -25.42 -9.16 -0.48
N SER A 413 -24.52 -8.51 0.27
CA SER A 413 -23.36 -7.77 -0.26
C SER A 413 -22.16 -7.94 0.65
N LEU A 414 -20.97 -8.03 0.06
CA LEU A 414 -19.70 -8.07 0.78
C LEU A 414 -19.46 -6.72 1.46
N LYS A 415 -19.09 -6.75 2.73
CA LYS A 415 -18.77 -5.55 3.51
C LYS A 415 -17.28 -5.43 3.76
N SER A 416 -16.79 -4.19 3.83
CA SER A 416 -15.44 -3.92 4.33
C SER A 416 -15.41 -3.85 5.86
N MET A 417 -14.25 -4.13 6.47
CA MET A 417 -14.07 -3.97 7.92
C MET A 417 -14.33 -2.53 8.38
N LEU A 418 -13.97 -1.54 7.56
CA LEU A 418 -14.22 -0.12 7.84
C LEU A 418 -15.73 0.22 7.84
N GLU A 419 -16.55 -0.45 7.01
CA GLU A 419 -18.00 -0.29 7.03
C GLU A 419 -18.62 -0.97 8.26
N LEU A 420 -18.23 -2.21 8.55
CA LEU A 420 -18.69 -2.90 9.76
C LEU A 420 -18.33 -2.13 11.03
N SER A 421 -17.18 -1.44 11.06
CA SER A 421 -16.77 -0.62 12.21
C SER A 421 -17.73 0.53 12.57
N LYS A 422 -18.73 0.82 11.73
CA LYS A 422 -19.81 1.77 12.03
C LYS A 422 -20.99 1.12 12.75
N GLU A 423 -21.16 -0.19 12.60
CA GLU A 423 -22.27 -0.95 13.17
C GLU A 423 -22.10 -1.14 14.69
N PRO A 424 -23.19 -1.17 15.47
CA PRO A 424 -23.11 -1.24 16.93
C PRO A 424 -22.25 -2.39 17.49
N ALA A 425 -22.27 -3.56 16.84
CA ALA A 425 -21.52 -4.75 17.28
C ALA A 425 -19.99 -4.60 17.11
N TYR A 426 -19.56 -3.84 16.10
CA TYR A 426 -18.15 -3.66 15.74
C TYR A 426 -17.67 -2.21 15.89
N LYS A 427 -18.46 -1.38 16.58
CA LYS A 427 -18.28 0.06 16.60
C LYS A 427 -16.90 0.48 17.09
N LEU A 428 -16.19 1.22 16.24
CA LEU A 428 -14.96 1.93 16.58
C LEU A 428 -15.24 3.43 16.76
N SER A 429 -14.37 4.11 17.53
CA SER A 429 -14.41 5.58 17.61
C SER A 429 -13.98 6.20 16.27
N ASP A 430 -14.36 7.46 16.00
CA ASP A 430 -13.95 8.12 14.75
C ASP A 430 -12.41 8.22 14.62
N ASP A 431 -11.71 8.37 15.75
CA ASP A 431 -10.25 8.37 15.81
C ASP A 431 -9.69 6.97 15.45
N ASP A 432 -10.23 5.89 16.04
CA ASP A 432 -9.78 4.51 15.76
C ASP A 432 -10.10 4.07 14.32
N ARG A 433 -11.14 4.64 13.71
CA ARG A 433 -11.50 4.40 12.30
C ARG A 433 -10.54 5.09 11.34
N GLU A 434 -10.04 6.28 11.70
CA GLU A 434 -8.99 6.96 10.94
C GLU A 434 -7.67 6.18 11.06
N ASP A 435 -7.34 5.68 12.26
CA ASP A 435 -6.19 4.81 12.50
C ASP A 435 -6.29 3.49 11.70
N LEU A 436 -7.46 2.84 11.65
CA LEU A 436 -7.68 1.63 10.86
C LEU A 436 -7.49 1.89 9.36
N LYS A 437 -7.96 3.04 8.88
CA LYS A 437 -7.79 3.46 7.49
C LYS A 437 -6.31 3.73 7.16
N GLU A 438 -5.59 4.40 8.05
CA GLU A 438 -4.15 4.65 7.91
C GLU A 438 -3.36 3.33 7.87
N LEU A 439 -3.71 2.35 8.71
CA LEU A 439 -3.10 1.03 8.69
C LEU A 439 -3.34 0.26 7.39
N SER A 440 -4.55 0.34 6.85
CA SER A 440 -4.90 -0.27 5.56
C SER A 440 -4.13 0.37 4.39
N GLU A 441 -3.87 1.68 4.44
CA GLU A 441 -3.14 2.42 3.39
C GLU A 441 -1.61 2.27 3.48
N GLU A 442 -1.04 2.21 4.69
CA GLU A 442 0.41 2.21 4.90
C GLU A 442 1.02 0.82 5.18
N GLY A 443 0.18 -0.15 5.56
CA GLY A 443 0.55 -1.52 5.86
C GLY A 443 0.33 -1.88 7.34
N THR A 444 -0.52 -2.85 7.61
CA THR A 444 -0.91 -3.26 8.97
C THR A 444 0.28 -3.72 9.82
N TYR A 445 1.29 -4.37 9.22
CA TYR A 445 2.36 -5.07 9.93
C TYR A 445 3.69 -4.32 10.06
N LEU A 446 3.70 -2.98 9.92
CA LEU A 446 4.93 -2.18 9.99
C LEU A 446 5.81 -2.44 11.23
N ALA A 447 5.20 -2.86 12.35
CA ALA A 447 5.92 -3.21 13.58
C ALA A 447 6.75 -4.51 13.49
N LEU A 448 6.35 -5.42 12.61
CA LEU A 448 6.92 -6.76 12.44
C LEU A 448 7.91 -6.84 11.27
N GLN A 449 8.00 -5.78 10.45
CA GLN A 449 8.86 -5.77 9.28
C GLN A 449 10.33 -6.03 9.65
N GLU A 450 10.89 -7.12 9.12
CA GLU A 450 12.30 -7.48 9.30
C GLU A 450 12.99 -8.05 8.06
N LEU A 451 12.23 -8.30 6.99
CA LEU A 451 12.71 -8.70 5.68
C LEU A 451 12.72 -7.49 4.74
N ASP A 452 13.78 -7.35 3.96
CA ASP A 452 13.90 -6.35 2.89
C ASP A 452 13.22 -6.85 1.60
N ASN A 453 12.97 -5.95 0.65
CA ASN A 453 12.37 -6.31 -0.64
C ASN A 453 13.28 -7.32 -1.39
N PRO A 454 12.77 -8.49 -1.83
CA PRO A 454 13.57 -9.52 -2.47
C PRO A 454 13.97 -9.20 -3.92
N PHE A 455 13.46 -8.13 -4.53
CA PHE A 455 13.71 -7.81 -5.93
C PHE A 455 14.75 -6.69 -6.09
N GLN A 456 15.68 -6.89 -7.03
CA GLN A 456 16.69 -5.88 -7.34
C GLN A 456 16.04 -4.58 -7.86
N ASP A 457 16.66 -3.44 -7.51
CA ASP A 457 16.25 -2.08 -7.90
C ASP A 457 14.88 -1.63 -7.37
N GLN A 458 14.27 -2.42 -6.49
CA GLN A 458 13.11 -2.02 -5.71
C GLN A 458 13.52 -1.57 -4.31
N THR A 459 12.72 -0.69 -3.73
CA THR A 459 12.91 -0.13 -2.39
C THR A 459 11.81 -0.58 -1.44
N GLU A 460 11.96 -0.30 -0.14
CA GLU A 460 10.91 -0.55 0.86
C GLU A 460 9.63 0.29 0.61
N ASP A 461 9.71 1.34 -0.24
CA ASP A 461 8.56 2.15 -0.60
C ASP A 461 7.73 1.51 -1.73
N ASP A 462 8.30 0.56 -2.48
CA ASP A 462 7.64 -0.17 -3.56
C ASP A 462 6.83 -1.35 -3.02
N ALA A 463 5.63 -1.56 -3.55
CA ALA A 463 4.73 -2.60 -3.07
C ALA A 463 5.09 -3.98 -3.62
N LEU A 464 4.97 -5.00 -2.77
CA LEU A 464 5.13 -6.39 -3.14
C LEU A 464 3.76 -7.02 -3.39
N THR A 465 3.46 -7.37 -4.63
CA THR A 465 2.19 -8.01 -4.97
C THR A 465 2.24 -9.50 -4.68
N MET A 466 1.27 -9.99 -3.91
CA MET A 466 1.16 -11.38 -3.48
C MET A 466 0.03 -12.06 -4.26
N THR A 467 0.40 -13.03 -5.10
CA THR A 467 -0.53 -13.80 -5.94
C THR A 467 -1.17 -14.96 -5.19
N VAL A 468 -0.47 -15.52 -4.19
CA VAL A 468 -0.95 -16.59 -3.32
C VAL A 468 -0.61 -16.23 -1.88
N ARG A 469 -1.62 -16.15 -1.01
CA ARG A 469 -1.47 -15.80 0.42
C ARG A 469 -1.14 -17.02 1.28
N TYR A 470 -0.56 -16.80 2.45
CA TYR A 470 -0.33 -17.86 3.43
C TYR A 470 -1.67 -18.36 4.00
N GLY A 471 -1.91 -19.67 4.10
CA GLY A 471 -3.09 -20.19 4.78
C GLY A 471 -3.74 -21.38 4.10
N TYR A 472 -5.05 -21.51 4.28
CA TYR A 472 -5.85 -22.57 3.65
C TYR A 472 -6.32 -22.16 2.24
N GLU A 473 -6.21 -23.08 1.30
CA GLU A 473 -6.84 -23.03 -0.02
C GLU A 473 -7.57 -24.35 -0.31
N VAL A 474 -8.59 -24.31 -1.17
CA VAL A 474 -9.35 -25.52 -1.55
C VAL A 474 -8.57 -26.26 -2.64
N ILE A 475 -8.03 -27.43 -2.29
CA ILE A 475 -7.33 -28.34 -3.21
C ILE A 475 -8.03 -29.70 -3.10
N ASP A 476 -8.40 -30.29 -4.22
CA ASP A 476 -9.12 -31.58 -4.29
C ASP A 476 -10.36 -31.63 -3.38
N ASP A 477 -11.14 -30.54 -3.39
CA ASP A 477 -12.35 -30.36 -2.58
C ASP A 477 -12.10 -30.46 -1.06
N LYS A 478 -10.90 -30.08 -0.61
CA LYS A 478 -10.53 -30.04 0.82
C LYS A 478 -9.76 -28.78 1.15
N PRO A 479 -10.03 -28.14 2.30
CA PRO A 479 -9.19 -27.06 2.80
C PRO A 479 -7.79 -27.63 3.12
N THR A 480 -6.79 -27.19 2.36
CA THR A 480 -5.40 -27.62 2.50
C THR A 480 -4.55 -26.43 2.95
N LEU A 481 -3.91 -26.56 4.11
CA LEU A 481 -3.01 -25.53 4.64
C LEU A 481 -1.67 -25.57 3.92
N HIS A 482 -1.23 -24.42 3.45
CA HIS A 482 0.11 -24.23 2.92
C HIS A 482 0.83 -23.07 3.63
N HIS A 483 2.11 -23.30 3.93
CA HIS A 483 2.91 -22.39 4.76
C HIS A 483 3.73 -21.36 3.96
N HIS A 484 3.29 -21.04 2.74
CA HIS A 484 4.04 -20.20 1.81
C HIS A 484 3.18 -19.08 1.24
N ILE A 485 3.85 -18.01 0.82
CA ILE A 485 3.29 -16.98 -0.06
C ILE A 485 3.94 -17.08 -1.44
N ILE A 486 3.28 -16.57 -2.47
CA ILE A 486 3.89 -16.35 -3.79
C ILE A 486 3.82 -14.87 -4.11
N LEU A 487 4.98 -14.26 -4.37
CA LEU A 487 5.12 -12.89 -4.82
C LEU A 487 5.20 -12.83 -6.33
N GLU A 488 4.51 -11.87 -6.96
CA GLU A 488 4.57 -11.67 -8.41
C GLU A 488 6.00 -11.36 -8.84
N ALA A 489 6.50 -12.13 -9.81
CA ALA A 489 7.82 -11.92 -10.37
C ALA A 489 7.84 -12.27 -11.85
N LYS A 490 8.63 -11.51 -12.62
CA LYS A 490 8.88 -11.79 -14.04
C LYS A 490 9.89 -12.93 -14.17
N GLU A 491 9.89 -13.59 -15.32
CA GLU A 491 10.94 -14.54 -15.67
C GLU A 491 12.32 -13.86 -15.65
N ASN A 492 13.34 -14.55 -15.13
CA ASN A 492 14.72 -14.05 -14.99
C ASN A 492 14.87 -12.78 -14.13
N GLN A 493 13.88 -12.45 -13.30
CA GLN A 493 13.95 -11.33 -12.37
C GLN A 493 15.01 -11.59 -11.31
N VAL A 494 15.89 -10.61 -11.08
CA VAL A 494 17.00 -10.74 -10.14
C VAL A 494 16.51 -10.66 -8.70
N ILE A 495 16.88 -11.67 -7.92
CA ILE A 495 16.55 -11.80 -6.50
C ILE A 495 17.75 -11.40 -5.63
N VAL A 496 17.50 -10.54 -4.66
CA VAL A 496 18.43 -10.14 -3.60
C VAL A 496 18.03 -10.76 -2.27
N ALA A 497 19.00 -10.97 -1.38
CA ALA A 497 18.77 -11.52 -0.04
C ALA A 497 17.86 -10.60 0.79
N PRO A 498 16.71 -11.07 1.28
CA PRO A 498 15.82 -10.26 2.13
C PRO A 498 16.36 -10.06 3.55
N MET A 499 17.31 -10.89 3.99
CA MET A 499 17.86 -10.87 5.34
C MET A 499 19.32 -11.30 5.36
N ASP A 500 20.05 -10.83 6.36
CA ASP A 500 21.40 -11.31 6.67
C ASP A 500 21.34 -12.76 7.16
N GLY A 501 22.18 -13.64 6.63
CA GLY A 501 22.20 -15.02 7.10
C GLY A 501 23.23 -15.91 6.43
N LYS A 502 23.26 -17.17 6.86
CA LYS A 502 24.03 -18.24 6.22
C LYS A 502 23.11 -18.93 5.21
N VAL A 503 23.56 -19.02 3.97
CA VAL A 503 22.88 -19.70 2.87
C VAL A 503 23.07 -21.21 3.01
N SER A 504 22.00 -21.96 2.77
CA SER A 504 22.05 -23.37 2.45
C SER A 504 21.27 -23.64 1.18
N LEU A 505 21.77 -24.55 0.34
CA LEU A 505 21.16 -24.89 -0.94
C LEU A 505 20.50 -26.26 -0.86
N ASP A 506 19.22 -26.31 -1.20
CA ASP A 506 18.45 -27.55 -1.31
C ASP A 506 17.88 -27.65 -2.73
N GLY A 507 18.65 -28.26 -3.63
CA GLY A 507 18.37 -28.27 -5.07
C GLY A 507 18.33 -26.84 -5.65
N GLU A 508 17.16 -26.43 -6.13
CA GLU A 508 16.89 -25.09 -6.67
C GLU A 508 16.35 -24.11 -5.60
N ASN A 509 16.30 -24.52 -4.33
CA ASN A 509 15.82 -23.69 -3.23
C ASN A 509 16.99 -23.05 -2.48
N ILE A 510 16.82 -21.79 -2.10
CA ILE A 510 17.78 -21.04 -1.27
C ILE A 510 17.19 -20.88 0.13
N ILE A 511 17.90 -21.40 1.12
CA ILE A 511 17.54 -21.30 2.53
C ILE A 511 18.49 -20.33 3.21
N ILE A 512 17.97 -19.24 3.79
CA ILE A 512 18.76 -18.26 4.55
C ILE A 512 18.44 -18.42 6.03
N THR A 513 19.43 -18.82 6.83
CA THR A 513 19.28 -18.96 8.29
C THR A 513 19.98 -17.83 9.02
N SER A 514 19.30 -17.21 9.98
CA SER A 514 19.85 -16.13 10.81
C SER A 514 19.55 -16.36 12.29
N GLY A 515 20.33 -15.74 13.18
CA GLY A 515 20.19 -15.86 14.63
C GLY A 515 20.65 -17.21 15.22
N LYS A 516 20.56 -17.32 16.56
CA LYS A 516 20.80 -18.54 17.35
C LYS A 516 19.78 -18.63 18.50
N GLY A 517 19.50 -19.84 19.01
CA GLY A 517 18.55 -20.07 20.10
C GLY A 517 17.14 -19.59 19.73
N LEU A 518 16.46 -18.90 20.66
CA LEU A 518 15.10 -18.36 20.48
C LEU A 518 14.98 -17.27 19.40
N ASN A 519 16.08 -16.64 18.97
CA ASN A 519 16.08 -15.66 17.88
C ASN A 519 16.39 -16.28 16.50
N LYS A 520 16.46 -17.62 16.40
CA LYS A 520 16.74 -18.28 15.13
C LYS A 520 15.55 -18.12 14.16
N SER A 521 15.83 -17.69 12.94
CA SER A 521 14.85 -17.63 11.86
C SER A 521 15.40 -18.25 10.58
N GLN A 522 14.49 -18.76 9.76
CA GLN A 522 14.81 -19.46 8.52
C GLN A 522 13.85 -19.01 7.42
N LEU A 523 14.40 -18.44 6.35
CA LEU A 523 13.69 -18.01 5.15
C LEU A 523 14.02 -18.98 4.02
N THR A 524 13.02 -19.51 3.32
CA THR A 524 13.23 -20.36 2.15
C THR A 524 12.63 -19.71 0.92
N LEU A 525 13.44 -19.58 -0.13
CA LEU A 525 13.07 -19.07 -1.45
C LEU A 525 13.13 -20.23 -2.44
N PHE A 526 12.04 -20.50 -3.14
CA PHE A 526 11.92 -21.68 -3.99
C PHE A 526 12.13 -21.36 -5.47
N ASN A 527 12.53 -22.37 -6.25
CA ASN A 527 12.67 -22.30 -7.72
C ASN A 527 13.55 -21.14 -8.21
N ILE A 528 14.69 -20.94 -7.55
CA ILE A 528 15.68 -19.94 -7.92
C ILE A 528 16.71 -20.60 -8.84
N HIS A 529 17.05 -19.96 -9.95
CA HIS A 529 18.19 -20.37 -10.75
C HIS A 529 19.46 -20.12 -9.94
N THR A 530 20.01 -21.19 -9.36
CA THR A 530 21.17 -21.17 -8.47
C THR A 530 22.47 -21.18 -9.28
N GLY A 531 23.45 -20.38 -8.86
CA GLY A 531 24.72 -20.20 -9.59
C GLY A 531 25.57 -19.01 -9.12
N ARG A 532 25.01 -18.13 -8.27
CA ARG A 532 25.71 -16.95 -7.72
C ARG A 532 26.12 -17.09 -6.25
N VAL A 533 25.57 -18.05 -5.52
CA VAL A 533 25.86 -18.30 -4.10
C VAL A 533 26.19 -19.76 -3.86
N SER A 534 27.06 -20.03 -2.88
CA SER A 534 27.49 -21.38 -2.49
C SER A 534 26.91 -21.81 -1.14
N ASP A 535 26.76 -23.11 -0.93
CA ASP A 535 26.32 -23.66 0.35
C ASP A 535 27.26 -23.23 1.49
N GLY A 536 26.69 -22.74 2.58
CA GLY A 536 27.40 -22.21 3.73
C GLY A 536 27.93 -20.78 3.60
N GLN A 537 27.75 -20.11 2.46
CA GLN A 537 28.11 -18.70 2.27
C GLN A 537 27.31 -17.78 3.20
N LYS A 538 27.94 -16.75 3.75
CA LYS A 538 27.25 -15.68 4.47
C LYS A 538 26.88 -14.57 3.49
N VAL A 539 25.60 -14.20 3.47
CA VAL A 539 25.06 -13.12 2.62
C VAL A 539 24.55 -11.98 3.48
N GLN A 540 24.63 -10.76 2.96
CA GLN A 540 24.02 -9.57 3.57
C GLN A 540 22.71 -9.22 2.84
N ALA A 541 21.77 -8.60 3.56
CA ALA A 541 20.54 -8.10 2.96
C ALA A 541 20.85 -7.15 1.78
N GLY A 542 20.16 -7.37 0.65
CA GLY A 542 20.39 -6.65 -0.61
C GLY A 542 21.49 -7.25 -1.51
N GLU A 543 22.21 -8.28 -1.07
CA GLU A 543 23.16 -9.01 -1.92
C GLU A 543 22.44 -9.90 -2.92
N VAL A 544 22.90 -9.96 -4.17
CA VAL A 544 22.23 -10.76 -5.22
C VAL A 544 22.46 -12.25 -4.98
N ILE A 545 21.38 -13.01 -4.90
CA ILE A 545 21.42 -14.45 -4.58
C ILE A 545 20.97 -15.36 -5.72
N GLY A 546 20.23 -14.85 -6.70
CA GLY A 546 19.80 -15.63 -7.85
C GLY A 546 18.81 -14.92 -8.75
N GLN A 547 18.11 -15.68 -9.59
CA GLN A 547 17.06 -15.19 -10.49
C GLN A 547 15.87 -16.15 -10.49
N THR A 548 14.67 -15.64 -10.74
CA THR A 548 13.47 -16.46 -10.94
C THR A 548 13.58 -17.28 -12.21
N LYS A 549 13.13 -18.53 -12.15
CA LYS A 549 13.23 -19.48 -13.27
C LYS A 549 12.14 -19.29 -14.33
N ASP A 550 10.95 -18.94 -13.89
CA ASP A 550 9.76 -18.76 -14.72
C ASP A 550 8.94 -17.54 -14.23
N GLY A 551 7.86 -17.23 -14.94
CA GLY A 551 6.90 -16.20 -14.54
C GLY A 551 5.88 -16.65 -13.48
N ALA A 552 6.08 -17.80 -12.83
CA ALA A 552 5.14 -18.31 -11.82
C ALA A 552 5.21 -17.55 -10.48
N GLY A 553 6.20 -16.67 -10.33
CA GLY A 553 6.41 -15.86 -9.14
C GLY A 553 7.42 -16.44 -8.16
N LEU A 554 7.79 -15.65 -7.16
CA LEU A 554 8.72 -16.04 -6.11
C LEU A 554 7.96 -16.65 -4.93
N LYS A 555 8.06 -17.97 -4.77
CA LYS A 555 7.50 -18.68 -3.61
C LYS A 555 8.42 -18.54 -2.39
N VAL A 556 7.84 -18.19 -1.24
CA VAL A 556 8.56 -17.88 0.00
C VAL A 556 7.91 -18.56 1.21
N THR A 557 8.72 -19.18 2.08
CA THR A 557 8.31 -19.63 3.42
C THR A 557 9.19 -18.98 4.48
N TYR A 558 8.65 -18.79 5.68
CA TYR A 558 9.39 -18.22 6.80
C TYR A 558 9.07 -18.99 8.09
N GLN A 559 10.12 -19.31 8.85
CA GLN A 559 10.03 -20.01 10.12
C GLN A 559 10.77 -19.24 11.21
N LYS A 560 10.21 -19.26 12.42
CA LYS A 560 10.80 -18.66 13.62
C LYS A 560 10.70 -19.65 14.78
N VAL A 561 11.56 -19.50 15.78
CA VAL A 561 11.47 -20.32 16.99
C VAL A 561 10.30 -19.86 17.83
N ASP A 562 9.44 -20.81 18.18
CA ASP A 562 8.32 -20.61 19.09
C ASP A 562 8.82 -20.57 20.55
N ASP A 563 8.38 -19.57 21.30
CA ASP A 563 8.84 -19.30 22.68
C ASP A 563 8.42 -20.40 23.67
N ASP A 564 7.33 -21.12 23.38
CA ASP A 564 6.78 -22.16 24.24
C ASP A 564 7.34 -23.55 23.93
N SER A 565 7.54 -23.89 22.65
CA SER A 565 8.01 -25.21 22.21
C SER A 565 9.50 -25.29 21.88
N GLU A 566 10.20 -24.15 21.80
CA GLU A 566 11.62 -24.03 21.40
C GLU A 566 11.93 -24.65 20.01
N ARG A 567 10.91 -24.88 19.19
CA ARG A 567 11.01 -25.45 17.83
C ARG A 567 10.75 -24.40 16.77
N LEU A 568 11.31 -24.60 15.57
CA LEU A 568 10.99 -23.77 14.41
C LEU A 568 9.55 -24.06 13.96
N VAL A 569 8.73 -23.02 13.95
CA VAL A 569 7.35 -23.03 13.48
C VAL A 569 7.20 -22.09 12.29
N TYR A 570 6.30 -22.43 11.37
CA TYR A 570 5.97 -21.56 10.24
C TYR A 570 5.18 -20.35 10.71
N VAL A 571 5.57 -19.18 10.23
CA VAL A 571 4.87 -17.91 10.42
C VAL A 571 4.54 -17.32 9.06
N ASN A 572 3.48 -16.49 8.98
CA ASN A 572 3.12 -15.86 7.71
C ASN A 572 4.23 -14.90 7.23
N PRO A 573 4.93 -15.18 6.10
CA PRO A 573 6.02 -14.34 5.62
C PRO A 573 5.58 -12.91 5.29
N ALA A 574 4.32 -12.70 4.89
CA ALA A 574 3.80 -11.40 4.48
C ALA A 574 3.88 -10.34 5.60
N PHE A 575 3.85 -10.75 6.87
CA PHE A 575 3.95 -9.83 8.01
C PHE A 575 5.32 -9.14 8.11
N TYR A 576 6.35 -9.74 7.53
CA TYR A 576 7.73 -9.33 7.72
C TYR A 576 8.31 -8.56 6.54
N PHE A 577 7.62 -8.55 5.39
CA PHE A 577 7.99 -7.81 4.19
C PHE A 577 7.36 -6.40 4.14
N PRO A 578 7.99 -5.42 3.46
CA PRO A 578 7.38 -4.10 3.24
C PRO A 578 6.19 -4.19 2.28
N LYS A 579 5.09 -3.48 2.61
CA LYS A 579 3.97 -3.16 1.71
C LYS A 579 3.51 -4.33 0.83
N VAL A 580 3.19 -5.46 1.44
CA VAL A 580 2.62 -6.61 0.74
C VAL A 580 1.15 -6.31 0.40
N ILE A 581 0.78 -6.47 -0.87
CA ILE A 581 -0.59 -6.29 -1.36
C ILE A 581 -1.11 -7.64 -1.85
N GLN A 582 -2.17 -8.14 -1.23
CA GLN A 582 -2.88 -9.34 -1.68
C GLN A 582 -3.64 -9.06 -2.98
N LEU A 583 -3.41 -9.88 -4.02
CA LEU A 583 -4.14 -9.80 -5.30
C LEU A 583 -5.40 -10.68 -5.34
N GLN A 584 -5.43 -11.75 -4.56
CA GLN A 584 -6.60 -12.63 -4.45
C GLN A 584 -7.77 -11.86 -3.82
N THR A 585 -8.90 -11.82 -4.50
CA THR A 585 -10.15 -11.17 -4.05
C THR A 585 -11.30 -12.15 -4.18
N THR A 586 -12.32 -12.03 -3.32
CA THR A 586 -13.50 -12.90 -3.35
C THR A 586 -14.12 -12.90 -4.75
N ILE A 587 -14.18 -14.07 -5.36
CA ILE A 587 -14.77 -14.32 -6.67
C ILE A 587 -16.20 -14.78 -6.43
N LEU A 588 -17.15 -13.92 -6.78
CA LEU A 588 -18.56 -14.27 -6.77
C LEU A 588 -18.86 -15.02 -8.10
N PRO A 589 -19.45 -16.22 -8.06
CA PRO A 589 -19.76 -17.05 -9.22
C PRO A 589 -20.91 -16.41 -10.02
N THR A 590 -21.67 -15.53 -9.38
CA THR A 590 -22.71 -14.69 -9.97
C THR A 590 -22.17 -13.38 -10.56
N ILE A 591 -20.91 -13.01 -10.33
CA ILE A 591 -20.35 -11.75 -10.85
C ILE A 591 -19.16 -12.06 -11.74
N GLY A 592 -19.55 -12.63 -12.88
CA GLY A 592 -18.84 -12.49 -14.12
C GLY A 592 -19.80 -12.51 -15.30
N GLN A 593 -21.11 -12.24 -15.15
CA GLN A 593 -21.97 -12.06 -16.33
C GLN A 593 -21.65 -10.72 -17.00
N PHE A 594 -20.51 -10.64 -17.67
CA PHE A 594 -20.33 -9.64 -18.70
C PHE A 594 -21.15 -10.10 -19.91
N GLY A 595 -22.45 -9.83 -19.85
CA GLY A 595 -23.42 -10.06 -20.91
C GLY A 595 -23.98 -8.73 -21.41
N GLY A 596 -24.63 -8.77 -22.57
CA GLY A 596 -25.27 -7.59 -23.16
C GLY A 596 -24.28 -6.52 -23.65
N ASP A 597 -24.77 -5.30 -23.77
CA ASP A 597 -24.06 -4.24 -24.50
C ASP A 597 -22.74 -3.81 -23.85
N GLU A 598 -22.59 -3.95 -22.52
CA GLU A 598 -21.33 -3.61 -21.82
C GLU A 598 -20.18 -4.52 -22.27
N PHE A 599 -20.42 -5.83 -22.39
CA PHE A 599 -19.41 -6.76 -22.88
C PHE A 599 -19.06 -6.53 -24.35
N ALA A 600 -20.07 -6.29 -25.20
CA ALA A 600 -19.83 -6.02 -26.61
C ALA A 600 -18.94 -4.78 -26.78
N ARG A 601 -19.19 -3.72 -26.01
CA ARG A 601 -18.34 -2.52 -25.98
C ARG A 601 -16.97 -2.80 -25.41
N ALA A 602 -16.85 -3.54 -24.31
CA ALA A 602 -15.56 -3.91 -23.72
C ALA A 602 -14.69 -4.72 -24.68
N LYS A 603 -15.28 -5.65 -25.44
CA LYS A 603 -14.59 -6.40 -26.48
C LYS A 603 -14.09 -5.50 -27.61
N ALA A 604 -14.94 -4.60 -28.11
CA ALA A 604 -14.55 -3.63 -29.13
C ALA A 604 -13.42 -2.70 -28.65
N ILE A 605 -13.49 -2.25 -27.40
CA ILE A 605 -12.43 -1.46 -26.75
C ILE A 605 -11.14 -2.28 -26.66
N TYR A 606 -11.21 -3.55 -26.25
CA TYR A 606 -10.04 -4.41 -26.18
C TYR A 606 -9.38 -4.58 -27.54
N GLU A 607 -10.15 -4.92 -28.58
CA GLU A 607 -9.62 -5.11 -29.94
C GLU A 607 -8.92 -3.84 -30.44
N TYR A 608 -9.55 -2.68 -30.21
CA TYR A 608 -8.98 -1.39 -30.56
C TYR A 608 -7.69 -1.10 -29.78
N LEU A 609 -7.72 -1.14 -28.44
CA LEU A 609 -6.56 -0.82 -27.60
C LEU A 609 -5.41 -1.82 -27.80
N LYS A 610 -5.73 -3.09 -28.05
CA LYS A 610 -4.75 -4.11 -28.38
C LYS A 610 -4.03 -3.80 -29.70
N SER A 611 -4.76 -3.31 -30.71
CA SER A 611 -4.16 -2.85 -31.97
C SER A 611 -3.20 -1.65 -31.80
N GLN A 612 -3.37 -0.87 -30.72
CA GLN A 612 -2.52 0.27 -30.37
C GLN A 612 -1.30 -0.13 -29.50
N GLY A 613 -1.10 -1.43 -29.26
CA GLY A 613 0.06 -1.95 -28.52
C GLY A 613 -0.09 -2.01 -27.00
N ALA A 614 -1.32 -1.92 -26.47
CA ALA A 614 -1.57 -2.06 -25.04
C ALA A 614 -1.45 -3.52 -24.54
N THR A 615 -0.92 -3.70 -23.33
CA THR A 615 -0.91 -5.01 -22.64
C THR A 615 -2.31 -5.40 -22.18
N ASN A 616 -2.55 -6.70 -21.99
CA ASN A 616 -3.83 -7.21 -21.49
C ASN A 616 -4.15 -6.64 -20.09
N GLN A 617 -3.14 -6.49 -19.25
CA GLN A 617 -3.25 -5.95 -17.90
C GLN A 617 -3.62 -4.46 -17.90
N ALA A 618 -3.02 -3.66 -18.78
CA ALA A 618 -3.35 -2.25 -18.92
C ALA A 618 -4.78 -2.05 -19.46
N ILE A 619 -5.19 -2.86 -20.45
CA ILE A 619 -6.56 -2.83 -20.98
C ILE A 619 -7.56 -3.21 -19.89
N ALA A 620 -7.30 -4.27 -19.14
CA ALA A 620 -8.15 -4.71 -18.05
C ALA A 620 -8.31 -3.63 -16.96
N ALA A 621 -7.23 -2.93 -16.61
CA ALA A 621 -7.26 -1.81 -15.69
C ALA A 621 -8.13 -0.62 -16.16
N ILE A 622 -8.10 -0.32 -17.46
CA ILE A 622 -8.94 0.72 -18.08
C ILE A 622 -10.41 0.30 -18.03
N LEU A 623 -10.72 -0.93 -18.47
CA LEU A 623 -12.08 -1.48 -18.45
C LEU A 623 -12.63 -1.53 -17.02
N GLY A 624 -11.82 -1.91 -16.03
CA GLY A 624 -12.23 -1.95 -14.64
C GLY A 624 -12.62 -0.57 -14.08
N ASN A 625 -11.93 0.49 -14.49
CA ASN A 625 -12.31 1.85 -14.14
C ASN A 625 -13.59 2.29 -14.86
N TRP A 626 -13.68 2.06 -16.16
CA TRP A 626 -14.84 2.49 -16.94
C TRP A 626 -16.13 1.71 -16.67
N SER A 627 -16.05 0.45 -16.20
CA SER A 627 -17.21 -0.27 -15.67
C SER A 627 -17.84 0.47 -14.50
N VAL A 628 -17.03 1.00 -13.59
CA VAL A 628 -17.52 1.75 -12.41
C VAL A 628 -17.91 3.18 -12.79
N GLU A 629 -17.17 3.80 -13.72
CA GLU A 629 -17.36 5.19 -14.11
C GLU A 629 -18.61 5.41 -14.97
N SER A 630 -18.78 4.57 -16.00
CA SER A 630 -19.80 4.78 -17.04
C SER A 630 -20.53 3.50 -17.44
N SER A 631 -20.28 2.37 -16.78
CA SER A 631 -20.71 1.04 -17.25
C SER A 631 -20.26 0.78 -18.70
N ILE A 632 -19.06 1.30 -19.03
CA ILE A 632 -18.43 1.26 -20.36
C ILE A 632 -19.38 1.80 -21.44
N ASN A 633 -20.21 2.79 -21.12
CA ASN A 633 -21.17 3.34 -22.07
C ASN A 633 -20.66 4.71 -22.60
N PRO A 634 -20.35 4.83 -23.91
CA PRO A 634 -19.86 6.08 -24.49
C PRO A 634 -20.94 7.17 -24.55
N LYS A 635 -22.23 6.80 -24.44
CA LYS A 635 -23.37 7.71 -24.41
C LYS A 635 -23.80 8.08 -22.98
N ARG A 636 -22.86 8.18 -22.04
CA ARG A 636 -23.13 8.67 -20.67
C ARG A 636 -22.78 10.14 -20.51
N ALA A 637 -23.54 10.83 -19.67
CA ALA A 637 -23.20 12.16 -19.19
C ALA A 637 -23.47 12.26 -17.69
N GLU A 638 -22.63 12.99 -16.97
CA GLU A 638 -22.75 13.11 -15.52
C GLU A 638 -24.11 13.70 -15.12
N GLY A 639 -24.83 12.99 -14.25
CA GLY A 639 -26.18 13.33 -13.80
C GLY A 639 -27.30 12.96 -14.77
N ASP A 640 -27.02 12.22 -15.85
CA ASP A 640 -28.02 11.81 -16.85
C ASP A 640 -29.19 10.98 -16.30
N TYR A 641 -28.95 10.21 -15.24
CA TYR A 641 -29.93 9.36 -14.56
C TYR A 641 -30.92 10.13 -13.66
N LEU A 642 -30.71 11.43 -13.46
CA LEU A 642 -31.61 12.26 -12.65
C LEU A 642 -32.91 12.54 -13.41
N SER A 643 -33.87 13.19 -12.76
CA SER A 643 -35.06 13.68 -13.45
C SER A 643 -34.72 14.89 -14.33
N PRO A 644 -35.32 15.03 -15.53
CA PRO A 644 -35.24 16.27 -16.32
C PRO A 644 -35.68 17.49 -15.48
N PRO A 645 -35.09 18.69 -15.69
CA PRO A 645 -34.23 19.07 -16.82
C PRO A 645 -32.74 18.78 -16.62
N VAL A 646 -32.31 18.37 -15.43
CA VAL A 646 -30.89 18.04 -15.14
C VAL A 646 -30.52 16.69 -15.76
N GLY A 647 -31.41 15.72 -15.58
CA GLY A 647 -31.33 14.40 -16.21
C GLY A 647 -31.67 14.43 -17.69
N ALA A 648 -31.47 13.28 -18.35
CA ALA A 648 -31.53 13.20 -19.79
C ALA A 648 -32.96 13.04 -20.34
N SER A 649 -33.19 13.67 -21.49
CA SER A 649 -34.37 13.53 -22.35
C SER A 649 -33.93 13.12 -23.75
N ALA A 650 -34.86 12.77 -24.64
CA ALA A 650 -34.53 12.28 -25.98
C ALA A 650 -33.59 13.20 -26.79
N SER A 651 -33.67 14.53 -26.58
CA SER A 651 -32.84 15.53 -27.27
C SER A 651 -31.56 15.95 -26.52
N SER A 652 -31.36 15.47 -25.29
CA SER A 652 -30.32 15.98 -24.39
C SER A 652 -28.89 15.77 -24.89
N TRP A 653 -28.61 14.65 -25.58
CA TRP A 653 -27.25 14.32 -26.03
C TRP A 653 -26.75 15.18 -27.20
N ASP A 654 -27.62 15.95 -27.83
CA ASP A 654 -27.30 16.88 -28.91
C ASP A 654 -27.51 18.35 -28.51
N ASP A 655 -27.95 18.62 -27.28
CA ASP A 655 -28.19 19.96 -26.75
C ASP A 655 -26.94 20.50 -26.03
N GLU A 656 -26.30 21.53 -26.61
CA GLU A 656 -25.10 22.14 -26.05
C GLU A 656 -25.32 22.77 -24.67
N GLY A 657 -26.51 23.30 -24.40
CA GLY A 657 -26.88 23.88 -23.11
C GLY A 657 -26.99 22.81 -22.02
N TRP A 658 -27.59 21.68 -22.35
CA TRP A 658 -27.69 20.53 -21.43
C TRP A 658 -26.33 19.89 -21.16
N LEU A 659 -25.51 19.71 -22.21
CA LEU A 659 -24.14 19.21 -22.08
C LEU A 659 -23.26 20.16 -21.25
N SER A 660 -23.48 21.47 -21.34
CA SER A 660 -22.67 22.47 -20.62
C SER A 660 -23.10 22.70 -19.17
N LEU A 661 -24.03 21.91 -18.62
CA LEU A 661 -24.45 22.05 -17.22
C LEU A 661 -23.26 21.84 -16.27
N ASN A 662 -23.14 22.70 -15.27
CA ASN A 662 -22.05 22.70 -14.30
C ASN A 662 -22.40 21.90 -13.04
N GLY A 663 -21.39 21.62 -12.19
CA GLY A 663 -21.58 20.85 -10.96
C GLY A 663 -22.67 21.42 -10.03
N PRO A 664 -22.70 22.75 -9.76
CA PRO A 664 -23.74 23.34 -8.94
C PRO A 664 -25.16 23.14 -9.47
N ALA A 665 -25.36 23.14 -10.78
CA ALA A 665 -26.65 22.85 -11.39
C ALA A 665 -27.06 21.37 -11.23
N ILE A 666 -26.10 20.46 -11.25
CA ILE A 666 -26.34 19.02 -11.14
C ILE A 666 -26.57 18.59 -9.69
N TYR A 667 -25.76 19.11 -8.77
CA TYR A 667 -25.69 18.64 -7.38
C TYR A 667 -26.24 19.64 -6.37
N ASN A 668 -27.22 20.45 -6.78
CA ASN A 668 -27.93 21.39 -5.90
C ASN A 668 -26.97 22.33 -5.11
N GLY A 669 -26.10 23.03 -5.84
CA GLY A 669 -25.14 24.00 -5.29
C GLY A 669 -23.78 23.43 -4.87
N ARG A 670 -23.54 22.12 -5.04
CA ARG A 670 -22.27 21.46 -4.70
C ARG A 670 -21.33 21.35 -5.92
N TYR A 671 -20.05 21.04 -5.65
CA TYR A 671 -19.01 20.83 -6.66
C TYR A 671 -18.79 21.99 -7.66
N PRO A 672 -18.50 23.21 -7.19
CA PRO A 672 -18.22 24.35 -8.08
C PRO A 672 -16.97 24.19 -8.94
N ASN A 673 -16.14 23.17 -8.65
CA ASN A 673 -14.98 22.84 -9.47
C ASN A 673 -15.36 22.27 -10.84
N ILE A 674 -16.56 21.70 -10.99
CA ILE A 674 -17.05 21.16 -12.26
C ILE A 674 -17.68 22.30 -13.05
N LEU A 675 -16.99 22.77 -14.09
CA LEU A 675 -17.44 23.85 -14.95
C LEU A 675 -18.41 23.35 -16.03
N ARG A 676 -18.16 22.15 -16.57
CA ARG A 676 -19.06 21.42 -17.47
C ARG A 676 -18.98 19.94 -17.14
N ARG A 677 -20.14 19.27 -17.10
CA ARG A 677 -20.31 17.88 -16.67
C ARG A 677 -19.42 16.88 -17.41
N GLY A 678 -19.12 15.76 -16.79
CA GLY A 678 -18.42 14.64 -17.43
C GLY A 678 -19.20 14.04 -18.60
N LEU A 679 -18.48 13.66 -19.66
CA LEU A 679 -19.03 12.97 -20.84
C LEU A 679 -18.31 11.64 -21.12
N GLY A 680 -19.05 10.64 -21.58
CA GLY A 680 -18.50 9.43 -22.20
C GLY A 680 -17.84 8.44 -21.24
N LEU A 681 -16.99 7.57 -21.80
CA LEU A 681 -16.38 6.44 -21.10
C LEU A 681 -15.64 6.83 -19.81
N GLY A 682 -14.78 7.84 -19.90
CA GLY A 682 -13.96 8.36 -18.80
C GLY A 682 -14.47 9.68 -18.22
N GLN A 683 -15.75 10.00 -18.42
CA GLN A 683 -16.39 11.22 -17.89
C GLN A 683 -15.53 12.48 -18.07
N TRP A 684 -15.11 12.76 -19.31
CA TRP A 684 -14.27 13.91 -19.64
C TRP A 684 -14.95 15.21 -19.20
N THR A 685 -14.34 15.88 -18.22
CA THR A 685 -14.93 17.00 -17.48
C THR A 685 -14.09 18.26 -17.64
N ASP A 686 -14.75 19.42 -17.77
CA ASP A 686 -14.08 20.72 -17.65
C ASP A 686 -14.06 21.15 -16.18
N THR A 687 -12.89 21.46 -15.66
CA THR A 687 -12.71 21.77 -14.23
C THR A 687 -11.99 23.09 -14.01
N ALA A 688 -12.26 23.72 -12.87
CA ALA A 688 -11.75 25.06 -12.54
C ALA A 688 -10.23 25.11 -12.31
N ASP A 689 -9.57 23.96 -12.15
CA ASP A 689 -8.11 23.81 -12.10
C ASP A 689 -7.44 23.79 -13.49
N GLY A 690 -8.22 23.90 -14.57
CA GLY A 690 -7.73 24.10 -15.93
C GLY A 690 -7.98 22.95 -16.90
N SER A 691 -8.65 21.87 -16.50
CA SER A 691 -9.09 20.83 -17.45
C SER A 691 -10.10 21.40 -18.45
N ARG A 692 -9.90 21.10 -19.73
CA ARG A 692 -10.82 21.43 -20.83
C ARG A 692 -11.30 20.20 -21.60
N ARG A 693 -11.27 19.02 -20.97
CA ARG A 693 -11.46 17.73 -21.67
C ARG A 693 -12.88 17.54 -22.20
N HIS A 694 -13.90 18.05 -21.52
CA HIS A 694 -15.28 18.07 -22.05
C HIS A 694 -15.33 18.87 -23.36
N THR A 695 -14.79 20.10 -23.33
CA THR A 695 -14.79 20.98 -24.50
C THR A 695 -13.99 20.37 -25.66
N LEU A 696 -12.81 19.81 -25.36
CA LEU A 696 -11.95 19.19 -26.37
C LEU A 696 -12.64 18.00 -27.05
N LEU A 697 -13.38 17.17 -26.32
CA LEU A 697 -14.11 16.05 -26.91
C LEU A 697 -15.18 16.52 -27.91
N LEU A 698 -15.95 17.55 -27.56
CA LEU A 698 -16.97 18.10 -28.46
C LEU A 698 -16.37 18.79 -29.69
N GLU A 699 -15.27 19.53 -29.52
CA GLU A 699 -14.52 20.16 -30.63
C GLU A 699 -13.93 19.09 -31.56
N TYR A 700 -13.37 18.02 -31.00
CA TYR A 700 -12.83 16.89 -31.75
C TYR A 700 -13.92 16.17 -32.55
N ALA A 701 -15.08 15.92 -31.93
CA ALA A 701 -16.25 15.33 -32.59
C ALA A 701 -16.74 16.17 -33.77
N LYS A 702 -16.84 17.49 -33.58
CA LYS A 702 -17.20 18.43 -34.65
C LYS A 702 -16.18 18.41 -35.79
N GLY A 703 -14.89 18.42 -35.49
CA GLY A 703 -13.83 18.37 -36.49
C GLY A 703 -13.81 17.08 -37.32
N LYS A 704 -14.26 15.96 -36.75
CA LYS A 704 -14.37 14.65 -37.42
C LYS A 704 -15.75 14.40 -38.06
N ASN A 705 -16.68 15.34 -37.92
CA ASN A 705 -18.08 15.19 -38.33
C ASN A 705 -18.75 13.91 -37.81
N GLN A 706 -18.51 13.60 -36.53
CA GLN A 706 -19.02 12.41 -35.84
C GLN A 706 -19.70 12.80 -34.53
N LYS A 707 -20.56 11.92 -34.00
CA LYS A 707 -21.21 12.15 -32.69
C LYS A 707 -20.19 11.96 -31.57
N TRP A 708 -20.23 12.83 -30.55
CA TRP A 708 -19.28 12.75 -29.42
C TRP A 708 -19.41 11.46 -28.61
N TYR A 709 -20.61 10.83 -28.65
CA TYR A 709 -20.91 9.56 -28.00
C TYR A 709 -20.63 8.33 -28.88
N ASP A 710 -19.96 8.50 -30.02
CA ASP A 710 -19.45 7.38 -30.81
C ASP A 710 -18.26 6.72 -30.09
N LEU A 711 -18.28 5.38 -30.02
CA LEU A 711 -17.25 4.61 -29.30
C LEU A 711 -15.87 4.77 -29.95
N GLY A 712 -15.79 4.66 -31.27
CA GLY A 712 -14.53 4.78 -32.01
C GLY A 712 -13.93 6.18 -31.87
N LEU A 713 -14.78 7.21 -31.96
CA LEU A 713 -14.35 8.59 -31.76
C LEU A 713 -13.79 8.83 -30.36
N GLN A 714 -14.42 8.32 -29.29
CA GLN A 714 -13.91 8.50 -27.93
C GLN A 714 -12.57 7.80 -27.71
N LEU A 715 -12.38 6.61 -28.29
CA LEU A 715 -11.11 5.88 -28.24
C LEU A 715 -10.01 6.53 -29.09
N ASP A 716 -10.36 7.18 -30.19
CA ASP A 716 -9.40 8.00 -30.96
C ASP A 716 -9.05 9.29 -30.23
N PHE A 717 -10.05 9.94 -29.62
CA PHE A 717 -9.88 11.15 -28.83
C PHE A 717 -8.90 10.95 -27.67
N MET A 718 -9.05 9.88 -26.87
CA MET A 718 -8.15 9.65 -25.71
C MET A 718 -6.68 9.48 -26.10
N LEU A 719 -6.38 9.09 -27.35
CA LEU A 719 -5.03 8.86 -27.87
C LEU A 719 -4.46 10.08 -28.61
N HIS A 720 -5.32 10.85 -29.28
CA HIS A 720 -4.91 11.86 -30.25
C HIS A 720 -5.55 13.24 -30.04
N GLY A 721 -6.77 13.31 -29.54
CA GLY A 721 -7.54 14.56 -29.39
C GLY A 721 -7.49 15.18 -27.99
N ASP A 722 -7.20 14.39 -26.96
CA ASP A 722 -7.13 14.84 -25.58
C ASP A 722 -5.85 15.68 -25.32
N ASN A 723 -5.77 16.33 -24.15
CA ASN A 723 -4.62 17.15 -23.77
C ASN A 723 -3.31 16.33 -23.85
N PRO A 724 -2.22 16.89 -24.41
CA PRO A 724 -0.92 16.22 -24.55
C PRO A 724 -0.38 15.54 -23.28
N TYR A 725 -0.73 16.06 -22.09
CA TYR A 725 -0.38 15.40 -20.84
C TYR A 725 -1.00 13.99 -20.73
N TYR A 726 -2.32 13.88 -20.93
CA TYR A 726 -3.04 12.60 -20.80
C TYR A 726 -2.70 11.64 -21.94
N THR A 727 -2.58 12.13 -23.17
CA THR A 727 -2.27 11.27 -24.33
C THR A 727 -0.87 10.66 -24.22
N ASN A 728 0.14 11.44 -23.80
CA ASN A 728 1.49 10.92 -23.60
C ASN A 728 1.56 9.95 -22.41
N TRP A 729 0.91 10.29 -21.30
CA TRP A 729 0.86 9.42 -20.13
C TRP A 729 0.19 8.08 -20.47
N LEU A 730 -0.91 8.10 -21.21
CA LEU A 730 -1.64 6.90 -21.62
C LEU A 730 -0.80 5.98 -22.52
N LYS A 731 -0.03 6.54 -23.46
CA LYS A 731 0.87 5.77 -24.33
C LYS A 731 2.00 5.07 -23.57
N ASP A 732 2.48 5.68 -22.48
CA ASP A 732 3.43 5.02 -21.58
C ASP A 732 2.74 4.01 -20.67
N PHE A 733 1.51 4.30 -20.24
CA PHE A 733 0.70 3.38 -19.43
C PHE A 733 0.45 2.04 -20.13
N PHE A 734 0.21 2.06 -21.45
CA PHE A 734 -0.04 0.87 -22.28
C PHE A 734 1.06 -0.20 -22.23
N LYS A 735 2.28 0.18 -21.87
CA LYS A 735 3.44 -0.73 -21.80
C LYS A 735 3.55 -1.47 -20.46
N ASN A 736 2.72 -1.14 -19.47
CA ASN A 736 2.82 -1.72 -18.13
C ASN A 736 2.32 -3.18 -18.10
N SER A 737 3.04 -4.03 -17.39
CA SER A 737 2.72 -5.46 -17.24
C SER A 737 2.51 -5.86 -15.77
N GLY A 738 2.20 -4.90 -14.90
CA GLY A 738 1.89 -5.17 -13.49
C GLY A 738 0.47 -5.71 -13.31
N SER A 739 0.11 -6.06 -12.09
CA SER A 739 -1.22 -6.60 -11.80
C SER A 739 -2.36 -5.66 -12.24
N PRO A 740 -3.45 -6.17 -12.85
CA PRO A 740 -4.60 -5.37 -13.27
C PRO A 740 -5.16 -4.47 -12.16
N ALA A 741 -5.21 -4.96 -10.93
CA ALA A 741 -5.68 -4.20 -9.77
C ALA A 741 -4.76 -3.01 -9.43
N SER A 742 -3.43 -3.20 -9.43
CA SER A 742 -2.50 -2.10 -9.18
C SER A 742 -2.54 -1.07 -10.31
N LEU A 743 -2.62 -1.53 -11.56
CA LEU A 743 -2.75 -0.67 -12.73
C LEU A 743 -4.07 0.09 -12.76
N ALA A 744 -5.17 -0.50 -12.26
CA ALA A 744 -6.45 0.17 -12.13
C ALA A 744 -6.36 1.35 -11.15
N GLN A 745 -5.64 1.20 -10.04
CA GLN A 745 -5.37 2.29 -9.11
C GLN A 745 -4.53 3.41 -9.75
N VAL A 746 -3.49 3.03 -10.50
CA VAL A 746 -2.62 3.99 -11.21
C VAL A 746 -3.41 4.77 -12.26
N PHE A 747 -4.26 4.09 -13.03
CA PHE A 747 -5.14 4.72 -14.02
C PHE A 747 -6.14 5.68 -13.37
N LEU A 748 -6.78 5.26 -12.28
CA LEU A 748 -7.70 6.09 -11.50
C LEU A 748 -7.05 7.39 -11.01
N ILE A 749 -5.85 7.30 -10.43
CA ILE A 749 -5.17 8.45 -9.83
C ILE A 749 -4.68 9.45 -10.89
N TYR A 750 -4.07 8.95 -11.97
CA TYR A 750 -3.30 9.80 -12.88
C TYR A 750 -4.04 10.16 -14.17
N TRP A 751 -5.01 9.34 -14.61
CA TRP A 751 -5.77 9.61 -15.84
C TRP A 751 -7.20 10.09 -15.56
N GLU A 752 -7.94 9.42 -14.66
CA GLU A 752 -9.27 9.88 -14.22
C GLU A 752 -9.16 11.11 -13.29
N GLY A 753 -8.05 11.23 -12.55
CA GLY A 753 -7.80 12.36 -11.66
C GLY A 753 -8.56 12.28 -10.33
N ASN A 754 -8.99 11.07 -9.94
CA ASN A 754 -9.71 10.82 -8.69
C ASN A 754 -8.84 9.97 -7.73
N SER A 755 -8.70 10.38 -6.47
CA SER A 755 -7.88 9.65 -5.49
C SER A 755 -8.74 8.80 -4.56
N GLY A 756 -9.04 7.57 -5.00
CA GLY A 756 -9.51 6.50 -4.10
C GLY A 756 -11.02 6.23 -4.05
N ASP A 757 -11.83 6.85 -4.90
CA ASP A 757 -13.26 6.51 -4.97
C ASP A 757 -13.49 5.11 -5.54
N LYS A 758 -14.30 4.30 -4.84
CA LYS A 758 -14.64 2.91 -5.20
C LYS A 758 -13.45 2.06 -5.64
N LEU A 759 -12.28 2.31 -5.04
CA LEU A 759 -11.01 1.71 -5.48
C LEU A 759 -11.07 0.18 -5.51
N LEU A 760 -11.63 -0.44 -4.47
CA LEU A 760 -11.77 -1.89 -4.40
C LEU A 760 -12.68 -2.44 -5.51
N GLU A 761 -13.79 -1.77 -5.80
CA GLU A 761 -14.70 -2.18 -6.89
C GLU A 761 -13.98 -2.12 -8.24
N ARG A 762 -13.24 -1.03 -8.52
CA ARG A 762 -12.45 -0.86 -9.76
C ARG A 762 -11.33 -1.88 -9.89
N GLN A 763 -10.66 -2.21 -8.78
CA GLN A 763 -9.63 -3.25 -8.72
C GLN A 763 -10.21 -4.64 -9.01
N THR A 764 -11.36 -4.95 -8.41
CA THR A 764 -12.08 -6.21 -8.65
C THR A 764 -12.52 -6.30 -10.11
N ARG A 765 -13.16 -5.25 -10.66
CA ARG A 765 -13.58 -5.21 -12.07
C ARG A 765 -12.40 -5.35 -13.03
N ALA A 766 -11.25 -4.75 -12.72
CA ALA A 766 -10.05 -4.90 -13.54
C ALA A 766 -9.53 -6.35 -13.56
N THR A 767 -9.53 -7.02 -12.41
CA THR A 767 -9.16 -8.44 -12.32
C THR A 767 -10.15 -9.33 -13.07
N GLU A 768 -11.45 -9.06 -12.98
CA GLU A 768 -12.51 -9.76 -13.72
C GLU A 768 -12.33 -9.61 -15.24
N TRP A 769 -12.11 -8.38 -15.73
CA TRP A 769 -11.85 -8.13 -17.16
C TRP A 769 -10.56 -8.78 -17.64
N TYR A 770 -9.52 -8.81 -16.80
CA TYR A 770 -8.27 -9.50 -17.14
C TYR A 770 -8.50 -10.99 -17.34
N TYR A 771 -9.27 -11.64 -16.45
CA TYR A 771 -9.66 -13.02 -16.61
C TYR A 771 -10.42 -13.26 -17.93
N GLN A 772 -11.36 -12.36 -18.30
CA GLN A 772 -12.08 -12.44 -19.57
C GLN A 772 -11.17 -12.31 -20.79
N ILE A 773 -10.20 -11.39 -20.74
CA ILE A 773 -9.23 -11.16 -21.80
C ILE A 773 -8.33 -12.40 -22.00
N GLU A 774 -7.82 -12.98 -20.91
CA GLU A 774 -6.98 -14.19 -20.95
C GLU A 774 -7.76 -15.41 -21.48
N LYS A 775 -9.08 -15.43 -21.26
CA LYS A 775 -9.98 -16.42 -21.85
C LYS A 775 -10.44 -16.07 -23.27
N GLY A 776 -9.91 -15.00 -23.87
CA GLY A 776 -10.20 -14.60 -25.26
C GLY A 776 -11.56 -13.95 -25.48
N PHE A 777 -12.10 -13.26 -24.46
CA PHE A 777 -13.51 -12.83 -24.43
C PHE A 777 -14.45 -14.01 -24.69
N SER A 778 -14.13 -15.18 -24.14
CA SER A 778 -15.10 -16.26 -24.06
C SER A 778 -16.18 -15.82 -23.07
N GLN A 779 -17.39 -15.58 -23.57
CA GLN A 779 -18.55 -15.29 -22.73
C GLN A 779 -18.65 -16.31 -21.58
N PRO A 780 -18.68 -15.90 -20.30
CA PRO A 780 -19.37 -16.66 -19.28
C PRO A 780 -20.84 -16.64 -19.70
N ASN A 781 -21.32 -17.77 -20.22
CA ASN A 781 -22.58 -17.84 -20.97
C ASN A 781 -23.80 -17.65 -20.06
N GLY A 782 -24.06 -16.38 -19.73
CA GLY A 782 -25.28 -15.88 -19.11
C GLY A 782 -25.99 -14.90 -20.06
N GLY A 783 -26.24 -15.32 -21.30
CA GLY A 783 -27.28 -14.68 -22.10
C GLY A 783 -28.62 -15.32 -21.75
N THR A 784 -29.63 -14.53 -21.42
CA THR A 784 -31.01 -15.01 -21.42
C THR A 784 -31.45 -15.13 -22.88
N ALA A 785 -31.44 -16.34 -23.46
CA ALA A 785 -32.09 -16.53 -24.75
C ALA A 785 -33.58 -16.24 -24.59
N GLN A 786 -34.07 -15.20 -25.26
CA GLN A 786 -35.48 -14.87 -25.29
C GLN A 786 -36.16 -15.69 -26.38
N SER A 787 -37.14 -16.50 -26.00
CA SER A 787 -38.00 -17.18 -26.98
C SER A 787 -38.81 -16.13 -27.76
N ASP A 788 -39.09 -16.37 -29.04
CA ASP A 788 -40.09 -15.57 -29.77
C ASP A 788 -41.42 -15.59 -28.99
N PRO A 789 -41.96 -14.42 -28.56
CA PRO A 789 -43.17 -14.36 -27.74
C PRO A 789 -44.35 -15.13 -28.34
N LYS A 790 -44.49 -15.15 -29.66
CA LYS A 790 -45.59 -15.86 -30.34
C LYS A 790 -45.43 -17.37 -30.30
N ALA A 791 -44.21 -17.88 -30.52
CA ALA A 791 -43.90 -19.30 -30.40
C ALA A 791 -44.01 -19.79 -28.95
N LEU A 792 -43.59 -18.96 -27.98
CA LEU A 792 -43.67 -19.27 -26.56
C LEU A 792 -45.11 -19.32 -26.04
N GLU A 793 -45.96 -18.37 -26.42
CA GLU A 793 -47.38 -18.39 -26.06
C GLU A 793 -48.08 -19.68 -26.53
N ALA A 794 -47.76 -20.13 -27.75
CA ALA A 794 -48.36 -21.33 -28.33
C ALA A 794 -48.03 -22.63 -27.56
N VAL A 795 -46.91 -22.67 -26.83
CA VAL A 795 -46.45 -23.87 -26.11
C VAL A 795 -46.38 -23.71 -24.59
N ARG A 796 -46.77 -22.55 -24.04
CA ARG A 796 -46.61 -22.20 -22.62
C ARG A 796 -47.18 -23.26 -21.66
N GLY A 797 -48.33 -23.85 -21.98
CA GLY A 797 -48.98 -24.90 -21.18
C GLY A 797 -48.39 -26.31 -21.37
N ASP A 798 -47.47 -26.46 -22.32
CA ASP A 798 -46.81 -27.72 -22.65
C ASP A 798 -45.33 -27.73 -22.21
N LEU A 799 -44.85 -26.67 -21.57
CA LEU A 799 -43.49 -26.59 -21.04
C LEU A 799 -43.32 -27.48 -19.80
N TYR A 800 -42.15 -28.11 -19.69
CA TYR A 800 -41.79 -28.90 -18.53
C TYR A 800 -41.84 -28.03 -17.27
N ASP A 801 -42.58 -28.50 -16.27
CA ASP A 801 -42.80 -27.80 -14.99
C ASP A 801 -43.41 -26.39 -15.15
N ASN A 802 -44.06 -26.10 -16.28
CA ASN A 802 -44.59 -24.77 -16.66
C ASN A 802 -43.54 -23.64 -16.62
N SER A 803 -42.25 -24.00 -16.71
CA SER A 803 -41.14 -23.07 -16.59
C SER A 803 -40.71 -22.55 -17.97
N VAL A 804 -40.60 -21.24 -18.15
CA VAL A 804 -40.18 -20.61 -19.43
C VAL A 804 -38.66 -20.75 -19.62
N PRO A 805 -38.15 -21.35 -20.72
CA PRO A 805 -36.71 -21.47 -20.97
C PRO A 805 -36.00 -20.11 -21.03
N GLY A 806 -34.78 -20.03 -20.48
CA GLY A 806 -33.92 -18.84 -20.58
C GLY A 806 -33.21 -18.42 -19.30
N GLY A 807 -33.40 -19.12 -18.18
CA GLY A 807 -32.94 -18.68 -16.85
C GLY A 807 -31.80 -19.47 -16.19
N GLY A 808 -31.13 -20.40 -16.90
CA GLY A 808 -30.11 -21.28 -16.30
C GLY A 808 -28.72 -21.16 -16.93
N ASP A 809 -27.71 -21.69 -16.22
CA ASP A 809 -26.30 -21.66 -16.62
C ASP A 809 -25.99 -22.67 -17.73
N GLY A 810 -25.37 -22.21 -18.82
CA GLY A 810 -24.96 -23.02 -19.97
C GLY A 810 -23.68 -23.86 -19.78
N MET A 811 -23.11 -23.96 -18.57
CA MET A 811 -21.99 -24.85 -18.22
C MET A 811 -20.76 -24.73 -19.14
N GLY A 812 -20.43 -23.51 -19.57
CA GLY A 812 -19.26 -23.24 -20.41
C GLY A 812 -19.42 -23.52 -21.92
N TYR A 813 -20.57 -24.04 -22.38
CA TYR A 813 -20.88 -24.15 -23.81
C TYR A 813 -21.24 -22.80 -24.42
N ALA A 814 -20.73 -22.51 -25.61
CA ALA A 814 -20.92 -21.22 -26.28
C ALA A 814 -22.42 -20.83 -26.42
N TYR A 815 -22.76 -19.60 -26.01
CA TYR A 815 -24.12 -19.07 -26.06
C TYR A 815 -24.78 -19.27 -27.43
N GLY A 816 -26.06 -19.60 -27.41
CA GLY A 816 -26.85 -19.84 -28.60
C GLY A 816 -26.53 -21.15 -29.33
N GLN A 817 -25.57 -21.95 -28.84
CA GLN A 817 -25.33 -23.32 -29.32
C GLN A 817 -26.33 -24.30 -28.71
N CYS A 818 -26.67 -25.38 -29.43
CA CYS A 818 -27.59 -26.40 -28.94
C CYS A 818 -27.18 -27.01 -27.58
N THR A 819 -25.88 -27.25 -27.39
CA THR A 819 -25.30 -27.73 -26.13
C THR A 819 -25.46 -26.72 -24.98
N TRP A 820 -25.37 -25.43 -25.28
CA TRP A 820 -25.62 -24.36 -24.33
C TRP A 820 -27.09 -24.31 -23.90
N GLY A 821 -28.03 -24.34 -24.85
CA GLY A 821 -29.46 -24.29 -24.52
C GLY A 821 -29.90 -25.47 -23.66
N VAL A 822 -29.42 -26.68 -23.94
CA VAL A 822 -29.75 -27.86 -23.12
C VAL A 822 -29.12 -27.78 -21.74
N ALA A 823 -27.85 -27.35 -21.64
CA ALA A 823 -27.19 -27.12 -20.35
C ALA A 823 -27.95 -26.10 -19.48
N ALA A 824 -28.29 -24.95 -20.08
CA ALA A 824 -29.04 -23.88 -19.44
C ALA A 824 -30.42 -24.36 -18.98
N ARG A 825 -31.14 -25.10 -19.83
CA ARG A 825 -32.47 -25.62 -19.50
C ARG A 825 -32.43 -26.64 -18.36
N ILE A 826 -31.45 -27.54 -18.35
CA ILE A 826 -31.27 -28.52 -17.29
C ILE A 826 -30.98 -27.84 -15.95
N ASN A 827 -30.04 -26.89 -15.93
CA ASN A 827 -29.66 -26.17 -14.72
C ASN A 827 -30.80 -25.29 -14.20
N GLN A 828 -31.54 -24.63 -15.09
CA GLN A 828 -32.73 -23.87 -14.74
C GLN A 828 -33.76 -24.70 -13.99
N LEU A 829 -33.93 -25.96 -14.40
CA LEU A 829 -34.92 -26.89 -13.84
C LEU A 829 -34.36 -27.69 -12.65
N GLY A 830 -33.10 -27.49 -12.28
CA GLY A 830 -32.40 -28.25 -11.24
C GLY A 830 -32.28 -29.75 -11.54
N LEU A 831 -32.27 -30.13 -12.82
CA LEU A 831 -32.24 -31.53 -13.24
C LEU A 831 -30.81 -32.09 -13.22
N LYS A 832 -30.69 -33.38 -12.88
CA LYS A 832 -29.44 -34.16 -12.91
C LYS A 832 -29.65 -35.41 -13.76
N LEU A 833 -28.58 -36.01 -14.28
CA LEU A 833 -28.69 -37.31 -14.95
C LEU A 833 -29.14 -38.37 -13.93
N LYS A 834 -30.11 -39.18 -14.33
CA LYS A 834 -30.55 -40.32 -13.53
C LYS A 834 -29.55 -41.45 -13.73
N GLY A 835 -28.82 -41.83 -12.69
CA GLY A 835 -27.93 -42.99 -12.72
C GLY A 835 -28.70 -44.29 -12.87
N ARG A 836 -28.07 -45.32 -13.45
CA ARG A 836 -28.68 -46.66 -13.62
C ARG A 836 -29.12 -47.30 -12.30
N ASN A 837 -28.48 -46.90 -11.20
CA ASN A 837 -28.77 -47.37 -9.84
C ASN A 837 -29.64 -46.38 -9.03
N GLY A 838 -30.16 -45.32 -9.66
CA GLY A 838 -30.98 -44.29 -9.00
C GLY A 838 -30.19 -43.09 -8.44
N GLU A 839 -28.86 -43.06 -8.59
CA GLU A 839 -28.01 -41.93 -8.20
C GLU A 839 -28.28 -40.67 -9.02
N LYS A 840 -28.03 -39.48 -8.45
CA LYS A 840 -28.16 -38.21 -9.15
C LYS A 840 -26.79 -37.73 -9.62
N ILE A 841 -26.53 -37.88 -10.91
CA ILE A 841 -25.22 -37.60 -11.51
C ILE A 841 -25.25 -36.17 -12.09
N PRO A 842 -24.33 -35.28 -11.70
CA PRO A 842 -24.27 -33.93 -12.27
C PRO A 842 -23.93 -33.99 -13.76
N ILE A 843 -24.49 -33.06 -14.54
CA ILE A 843 -24.02 -32.82 -15.91
C ILE A 843 -22.70 -32.04 -15.82
N ILE A 844 -21.77 -32.39 -16.69
CA ILE A 844 -20.43 -31.78 -16.74
C ILE A 844 -20.30 -30.86 -17.96
N SER A 845 -19.32 -29.96 -17.94
CA SER A 845 -19.04 -29.02 -19.04
C SER A 845 -18.38 -29.67 -20.27
N THR A 846 -18.09 -30.97 -20.24
CA THR A 846 -17.35 -31.72 -21.27
C THR A 846 -18.14 -32.90 -21.86
N MET A 847 -19.44 -32.73 -22.06
CA MET A 847 -20.36 -33.71 -22.66
C MET A 847 -20.12 -33.97 -24.16
N GLY A 848 -19.37 -33.09 -24.85
CA GLY A 848 -19.03 -33.22 -26.27
C GLY A 848 -19.95 -32.41 -27.19
N ASN A 849 -19.98 -32.78 -28.48
CA ASN A 849 -20.85 -32.18 -29.49
C ASN A 849 -22.31 -32.65 -29.29
N GLY A 850 -23.28 -32.04 -29.99
CA GLY A 850 -24.71 -32.32 -29.79
C GLY A 850 -25.08 -33.82 -29.88
N GLN A 851 -24.47 -34.55 -30.82
CA GLN A 851 -24.68 -36.00 -30.94
C GLN A 851 -24.06 -36.84 -29.81
N ASP A 852 -23.06 -36.31 -29.09
CA ASP A 852 -22.26 -37.07 -28.12
C ASP A 852 -22.90 -37.12 -26.72
N TRP A 853 -23.83 -36.21 -26.42
CA TRP A 853 -24.34 -36.00 -25.06
C TRP A 853 -24.94 -37.26 -24.43
N VAL A 854 -25.73 -38.03 -25.18
CA VAL A 854 -26.31 -39.28 -24.65
C VAL A 854 -25.25 -40.37 -24.46
N ALA A 855 -24.27 -40.46 -25.36
CA ALA A 855 -23.16 -41.40 -25.23
C ALA A 855 -22.27 -41.05 -24.02
N THR A 856 -22.03 -39.75 -23.77
CA THR A 856 -21.30 -39.27 -22.60
C THR A 856 -22.10 -39.49 -21.31
N ALA A 857 -23.41 -39.24 -21.33
CA ALA A 857 -24.28 -39.56 -20.19
C ALA A 857 -24.23 -41.05 -19.82
N ALA A 858 -24.24 -41.95 -20.81
CA ALA A 858 -24.08 -43.39 -20.58
C ALA A 858 -22.72 -43.74 -19.95
N ARG A 859 -21.63 -43.07 -20.36
CA ARG A 859 -20.28 -43.25 -19.82
C ARG A 859 -20.15 -42.79 -18.37
N LEU A 860 -20.89 -41.74 -18.00
CA LEU A 860 -20.98 -41.24 -16.63
C LEU A 860 -21.83 -42.13 -15.71
N GLY A 861 -22.42 -43.21 -16.23
CA GLY A 861 -23.29 -44.11 -15.45
C GLY A 861 -24.78 -43.76 -15.52
N GLY A 862 -25.17 -42.84 -16.42
CA GLY A 862 -26.54 -42.43 -16.66
C GLY A 862 -27.41 -43.51 -17.30
N ASP A 863 -28.70 -43.44 -17.00
CA ASP A 863 -29.78 -44.19 -17.63
C ASP A 863 -30.12 -43.56 -18.98
N THR A 864 -30.08 -44.36 -20.03
CA THR A 864 -30.22 -43.92 -21.42
C THR A 864 -31.14 -44.87 -22.17
N GLY A 865 -31.81 -44.40 -23.22
CA GLY A 865 -32.77 -45.23 -23.94
C GLY A 865 -33.18 -44.66 -25.30
N LYS A 866 -34.20 -45.30 -25.89
CA LYS A 866 -34.77 -44.95 -27.20
C LYS A 866 -36.18 -44.35 -27.10
N GLN A 867 -36.71 -44.16 -25.89
CA GLN A 867 -38.07 -43.68 -25.68
C GLN A 867 -38.05 -42.25 -25.13
N PRO A 868 -38.89 -41.34 -25.65
CA PRO A 868 -38.95 -39.97 -25.16
C PRO A 868 -39.60 -39.95 -23.78
N LYS A 869 -39.06 -39.12 -22.88
CA LYS A 869 -39.67 -38.82 -21.58
C LYS A 869 -39.58 -37.33 -21.34
N ALA A 870 -40.63 -36.74 -20.77
CA ALA A 870 -40.61 -35.34 -20.38
C ALA A 870 -39.45 -35.11 -19.39
N GLY A 871 -38.64 -34.08 -19.63
CA GLY A 871 -37.42 -33.79 -18.87
C GLY A 871 -36.14 -34.45 -19.41
N ALA A 872 -36.23 -35.35 -20.39
CA ALA A 872 -35.07 -36.03 -20.93
C ALA A 872 -34.23 -35.13 -21.85
N ILE A 873 -32.95 -35.46 -21.95
CA ILE A 873 -32.04 -34.91 -22.97
C ILE A 873 -32.14 -35.79 -24.20
N ILE A 874 -32.21 -35.18 -25.38
CA ILE A 874 -32.27 -35.86 -26.68
C ILE A 874 -31.05 -35.46 -27.53
N SER A 875 -30.34 -36.46 -28.06
CA SER A 875 -29.24 -36.26 -29.02
C SER A 875 -29.63 -36.80 -30.40
N PHE A 876 -29.29 -36.03 -31.43
CA PHE A 876 -29.47 -36.34 -32.84
C PHE A 876 -28.11 -36.60 -33.49
N ALA A 877 -27.97 -37.76 -34.14
CA ALA A 877 -26.79 -38.07 -34.94
C ALA A 877 -26.66 -37.12 -36.14
N GLY A 878 -25.42 -36.79 -36.54
CA GLY A 878 -25.13 -35.89 -37.65
C GLY A 878 -25.90 -36.22 -38.94
N GLY A 879 -26.58 -35.22 -39.49
CA GLY A 879 -27.41 -35.35 -40.69
C GLY A 879 -28.86 -35.78 -40.44
N GLY A 880 -29.22 -36.18 -39.22
CA GLY A 880 -30.61 -36.47 -38.83
C GLY A 880 -31.38 -35.21 -38.40
N HIS A 881 -32.68 -35.13 -38.69
CA HIS A 881 -33.60 -34.07 -38.21
C HIS A 881 -33.17 -32.62 -38.46
N GLY A 882 -32.41 -32.37 -39.53
CA GLY A 882 -31.88 -31.03 -39.88
C GLY A 882 -30.62 -30.63 -39.10
N SER A 883 -29.97 -31.57 -38.41
CA SER A 883 -28.73 -31.34 -37.68
C SER A 883 -27.51 -31.24 -38.60
N SER A 884 -26.45 -30.58 -38.12
CA SER A 884 -25.16 -30.56 -38.81
C SER A 884 -24.62 -31.97 -39.00
N THR A 885 -24.16 -32.29 -40.21
CA THR A 885 -23.54 -33.59 -40.52
C THR A 885 -22.27 -33.85 -39.72
N GLU A 886 -21.56 -32.81 -39.27
CA GLU A 886 -20.30 -32.93 -38.54
C GLU A 886 -20.51 -33.01 -37.02
N TYR A 887 -21.43 -32.21 -36.46
CA TYR A 887 -21.56 -32.02 -35.01
C TYR A 887 -22.84 -32.63 -34.39
N GLY A 888 -23.82 -33.00 -35.23
CA GLY A 888 -25.15 -33.40 -34.77
C GLY A 888 -25.89 -32.29 -34.04
N HIS A 889 -26.83 -32.66 -33.16
CA HIS A 889 -27.63 -31.71 -32.39
C HIS A 889 -28.09 -32.27 -31.04
N VAL A 890 -28.35 -31.40 -30.06
CA VAL A 890 -28.93 -31.79 -28.77
C VAL A 890 -30.08 -30.85 -28.41
N ALA A 891 -31.16 -31.40 -27.86
CA ALA A 891 -32.32 -30.65 -27.40
C ALA A 891 -32.84 -31.18 -26.06
N PHE A 892 -33.84 -30.51 -25.49
CA PHE A 892 -34.51 -30.89 -24.25
C PHE A 892 -35.97 -31.25 -24.51
N VAL A 893 -36.46 -32.35 -23.92
CA VAL A 893 -37.85 -32.80 -24.10
C VAL A 893 -38.75 -32.10 -23.09
N GLU A 894 -39.59 -31.18 -23.57
CA GLU A 894 -40.53 -30.44 -22.74
C GLU A 894 -41.75 -31.29 -22.35
N LYS A 895 -42.34 -32.01 -23.32
CA LYS A 895 -43.55 -32.83 -23.11
C LYS A 895 -43.64 -33.99 -24.09
N VAL A 896 -44.24 -35.08 -23.64
CA VAL A 896 -44.62 -36.23 -24.49
C VAL A 896 -46.14 -36.30 -24.53
N TYR A 897 -46.70 -36.36 -25.74
CA TYR A 897 -48.15 -36.40 -25.97
C TYR A 897 -48.65 -37.86 -26.06
N PRO A 898 -49.96 -38.10 -25.81
CA PRO A 898 -50.53 -39.46 -25.86
C PRO A 898 -50.45 -40.15 -27.23
N ASP A 899 -50.36 -39.39 -28.31
CA ASP A 899 -50.21 -39.87 -29.69
C ASP A 899 -48.79 -40.34 -30.04
N GLY A 900 -47.84 -40.26 -29.08
CA GLY A 900 -46.44 -40.63 -29.25
C GLY A 900 -45.55 -39.52 -29.81
N SER A 901 -46.14 -38.37 -30.18
CA SER A 901 -45.37 -37.17 -30.53
C SER A 901 -44.82 -36.48 -29.28
N PHE A 902 -43.79 -35.65 -29.42
CA PHE A 902 -43.21 -34.94 -28.29
C PHE A 902 -42.70 -33.54 -28.66
N LEU A 903 -42.78 -32.63 -27.71
CA LEU A 903 -42.31 -31.25 -27.80
C LEU A 903 -40.87 -31.17 -27.29
N ILE A 904 -40.00 -30.53 -28.08
CA ILE A 904 -38.63 -30.20 -27.69
C ILE A 904 -38.41 -28.69 -27.64
N SER A 905 -37.54 -28.27 -26.73
CA SER A 905 -36.92 -26.94 -26.73
C SER A 905 -35.45 -27.07 -27.10
N GLU A 906 -34.99 -26.18 -27.97
CA GLU A 906 -33.63 -26.24 -28.52
C GLU A 906 -33.12 -24.86 -28.90
N THR A 907 -31.81 -24.75 -29.11
CA THR A 907 -31.11 -23.53 -29.55
C THR A 907 -30.14 -23.91 -30.67
N ASN A 908 -29.73 -22.94 -31.48
CA ASN A 908 -28.95 -23.13 -32.70
C ASN A 908 -29.59 -23.97 -33.80
N TYR A 909 -30.89 -24.27 -33.71
CA TYR A 909 -31.57 -24.91 -34.83
C TYR A 909 -31.70 -23.90 -35.98
N ASN A 910 -31.22 -24.25 -37.17
CA ASN A 910 -31.08 -23.34 -38.32
C ASN A 910 -30.28 -22.05 -38.04
N GLY A 911 -29.33 -22.07 -37.09
CA GLY A 911 -28.51 -20.91 -36.76
C GLY A 911 -29.19 -19.88 -35.86
N ASN A 912 -30.37 -20.19 -35.29
CA ASN A 912 -31.05 -19.29 -34.37
C ASN A 912 -30.52 -19.46 -32.94
N PRO A 913 -29.91 -18.43 -32.32
CA PRO A 913 -29.36 -18.54 -30.97
C PRO A 913 -30.43 -18.56 -29.86
N ASN A 914 -31.69 -18.24 -30.18
CA ASN A 914 -32.79 -18.22 -29.22
C ASN A 914 -33.47 -19.58 -29.07
N TYR A 915 -34.22 -19.77 -27.98
CA TYR A 915 -35.04 -20.97 -27.80
C TYR A 915 -36.12 -21.05 -28.87
N THR A 916 -36.09 -22.15 -29.61
CA THR A 916 -37.15 -22.56 -30.54
C THR A 916 -37.80 -23.82 -30.05
N PHE A 917 -39.05 -24.02 -30.44
CA PHE A 917 -39.84 -25.18 -30.06
C PHE A 917 -40.23 -25.96 -31.31
N ARG A 918 -39.96 -27.27 -31.31
CA ARG A 918 -40.38 -28.18 -32.37
C ARG A 918 -41.16 -29.34 -31.80
N LYS A 919 -42.22 -29.73 -32.51
CA LYS A 919 -42.97 -30.96 -32.24
C LYS A 919 -42.49 -32.05 -33.20
N LEU A 920 -41.99 -33.15 -32.65
CA LEU A 920 -41.54 -34.32 -33.41
C LEU A 920 -42.62 -35.40 -33.35
N SER A 921 -42.91 -36.02 -34.50
CA SER A 921 -43.99 -37.01 -34.66
C SER A 921 -43.65 -38.40 -34.12
N GLY A 922 -42.38 -38.69 -33.86
CA GLY A 922 -41.92 -39.98 -33.35
C GLY A 922 -40.39 -40.07 -33.26
N VAL A 923 -39.89 -41.23 -32.84
CA VAL A 923 -38.45 -41.52 -32.71
C VAL A 923 -37.98 -42.38 -33.88
N ASP A 924 -36.79 -42.10 -34.43
CA ASP A 924 -36.12 -42.96 -35.40
C ASP A 924 -34.72 -43.40 -34.91
N SER A 925 -33.98 -44.13 -35.76
CA SER A 925 -32.66 -44.67 -35.42
C SER A 925 -31.56 -43.63 -35.20
N THR A 926 -31.79 -42.36 -35.55
CA THR A 926 -30.83 -41.25 -35.40
C THR A 926 -30.98 -40.52 -34.07
N ILE A 927 -31.97 -40.90 -33.26
CA ILE A 927 -32.30 -40.27 -31.99
C ILE A 927 -31.94 -41.17 -30.81
N SER A 928 -31.37 -40.57 -29.77
CA SER A 928 -31.14 -41.23 -28.49
C SER A 928 -31.49 -40.31 -27.32
N PHE A 929 -31.78 -40.89 -26.15
CA PHE A 929 -32.20 -40.16 -24.96
C PHE A 929 -31.35 -40.47 -23.73
N ALA A 930 -31.09 -39.45 -22.92
CA ALA A 930 -30.57 -39.58 -21.56
C ALA A 930 -31.61 -39.08 -20.56
N TYR A 931 -31.90 -39.89 -19.55
CA TYR A 931 -32.96 -39.62 -18.59
C TYR A 931 -32.44 -38.80 -17.40
N THR A 932 -33.29 -37.90 -16.92
CA THR A 932 -32.96 -36.97 -15.84
C THR A 932 -33.88 -37.17 -14.64
N THR A 933 -33.48 -36.63 -13.51
CA THR A 933 -34.26 -36.53 -12.28
C THR A 933 -33.98 -35.18 -11.62
N LYS A 934 -34.97 -34.59 -10.96
CA LYS A 934 -34.73 -33.54 -9.97
C LYS A 934 -34.04 -34.14 -8.75
#